data_AF-A0A8H4P562-F1
#
_entry.id   AF-A0A8H4P562-F1
#
_cell.length_a   1.000
_cell.length_b   1.000
_cell.length_c   1.000
_cell.angle_alpha   90.00
_cell.angle_beta   90.00
_cell.angle_gamma   90.00
#
_symmetry.space_group_name_H-M   'P 1'
#
loop_
_entity.id
_entity.type
_entity.pdbx_description
1 polymer ?
#
loop_
_entity_poly.entity_id
_entity_poly.type
_entity_poly.pdbx_seq_one_letter_code
_entity_poly.pdbx_strand_id
1 'polypeptide(L)'
;MKSLSSIAITAALALFAGQTSASPTSYCNGKSNKVCYTWAVPSSTASSNSGNIYIRIQAPVEYQWVGLGTGDQMSGSTMFVIYQDGHGGVTLSTRLGHGHEMPMHNRMRSMQLLKGSGVHNNTMVANIACGDLGNMHYKQSNHWISAWKSGKALNTTDIDADITEHDEHNSFTVDFSKAVVTSGGNPLGHMSTDPPSDAETGGGGGDDRVATIHGIVMSVVFLLGYPLGSLLMPLLSKWFIHASWQIVVFIGMWIGFALGKIAADRENYWFTQPHVIIGTVVCGLMIVQPILGWLHHRNYLKYQRRTGISYGHLWYGRTLMIAGIVNGGLGLSLAGAPLGWIIAYSVIGLVTSLLYTAGAVRKTVIVLIFAATVHNVINMAILPIATAVVAVVLLIKHLFLDPLIFSPLRHVPGPKSFAFTKWRLAYEDWKGTRTRTIFQLHQKYGPVVRIGPNEVSFNSLSALRTIYGPGSRFGRTSFYRMFDVYGEQNLFTLHSPKAHGERKKLLSHAYSKSVVMKQPTAKMVERRARQYLDLIEAQPEMISEIFSTLHYYSLDNITAFVYGEYGQTAAIRGSAFHRALISDILHPSRRRLSWSIVHLKSLTQWLYRQSGLMGQLVQPVLPMQQPTTYTGIRGHALQAFRSFKAEAEVAKPPEPKDDHMPIIQSLWQYHESQMPGGLNDMQMASECADHFLAGIDTTSDSLMFLIWALSLPGNEKFQEKLREEVMTISGDGLNQWGNPRAEASDRCTYLNAVIKETIRLYAPLPSTEPRSVETDSVIDGYTIPGNTVVGMSPWVMHRNADVFKDPLVFNPDRWLGPDAAELNRWFWGFSSGGRMCIGMHLAMVEMTVLAATMYRQFRTTIAPGFEDTTPAITARVETFYDERFPKVQESTCLIKFTKLKS
;
A
#
# COMPACT_ATOMS: atom_id res chain seq x y z
N MET A 1 33.33 23.55 26.30
CA MET A 1 34.05 22.64 25.37
C MET A 1 32.99 21.74 24.75
N LYS A 2 32.47 22.06 23.56
CA LYS A 2 33.10 21.86 22.24
C LYS A 2 33.24 20.37 21.89
N SER A 3 32.44 19.99 20.89
CA SER A 3 32.90 19.34 19.66
C SER A 3 32.90 17.81 19.61
N LEU A 4 32.39 17.33 18.47
CA LEU A 4 32.60 16.03 17.83
C LEU A 4 31.60 14.90 18.15
N SER A 5 30.41 14.96 17.54
CA SER A 5 29.73 13.77 16.95
C SER A 5 28.42 14.14 16.22
N SER A 6 28.44 15.18 15.39
CA SER A 6 27.29 15.53 14.52
C SER A 6 27.75 16.18 13.22
N ILE A 7 28.67 15.55 12.48
CA ILE A 7 28.99 15.89 11.08
C ILE A 7 29.30 14.58 10.35
N ALA A 8 28.28 13.99 9.73
CA ALA A 8 28.44 13.00 8.64
C ALA A 8 27.14 12.72 7.84
N ILE A 9 26.01 13.39 8.12
CA ILE A 9 24.76 13.17 7.38
C ILE A 9 24.00 14.50 7.17
N THR A 10 24.69 15.51 6.61
CA THR A 10 24.04 16.76 6.16
C THR A 10 24.92 17.57 5.20
N ALA A 11 25.49 16.91 4.18
CA ALA A 11 26.21 17.60 3.09
C ALA A 11 26.15 16.80 1.79
N ALA A 12 24.96 16.60 1.23
CA ALA A 12 24.80 16.07 -0.14
C ALA A 12 23.51 16.56 -0.84
N LEU A 13 22.99 17.74 -0.49
CA LEU A 13 21.72 18.24 -1.07
C LEU A 13 21.69 19.74 -1.39
N ALA A 14 22.82 20.42 -1.43
CA ALA A 14 22.86 21.81 -1.90
C ALA A 14 24.24 22.12 -2.49
N LEU A 15 24.42 21.88 -3.79
CA LEU A 15 25.39 22.53 -4.69
C LEU A 15 25.31 21.86 -6.07
N PHE A 16 24.23 22.13 -6.81
CA PHE A 16 24.21 22.17 -8.29
C PHE A 16 22.99 22.99 -8.72
N ALA A 17 22.92 24.25 -8.28
CA ALA A 17 22.21 25.27 -9.02
C ALA A 17 23.17 25.80 -10.09
N GLY A 18 23.41 24.98 -11.12
CA GLY A 18 24.09 25.42 -12.33
C GLY A 18 23.12 26.32 -13.10
N GLN A 19 23.53 27.55 -13.39
CA GLN A 19 22.88 28.38 -14.38
C GLN A 19 22.85 27.59 -15.70
N THR A 20 21.67 27.11 -16.12
CA THR A 20 21.51 26.45 -17.40
C THR A 20 21.58 27.51 -18.49
N SER A 21 22.74 27.61 -19.14
CA SER A 21 22.87 28.27 -20.44
C SER A 21 21.88 27.63 -21.41
N ALA A 22 20.97 28.42 -21.97
CA ALA A 22 19.99 27.95 -22.95
C ALA A 22 20.72 27.49 -24.22
N SER A 23 20.58 26.22 -24.60
CA SER A 23 21.12 25.68 -25.85
C SER A 23 20.28 24.51 -26.36
N PRO A 24 20.13 24.36 -27.70
CA PRO A 24 19.53 23.16 -28.28
C PRO A 24 20.25 21.89 -27.83
N THR A 25 19.52 20.79 -27.69
CA THR A 25 20.11 19.47 -27.38
C THR A 25 20.28 18.68 -28.68
N SER A 26 21.44 18.06 -28.86
CA SER A 26 21.77 17.32 -30.09
C SER A 26 22.16 15.87 -29.81
N TYR A 27 21.77 14.98 -30.73
CA TYR A 27 22.14 13.57 -30.75
C TYR A 27 22.72 13.21 -32.11
N CYS A 28 23.88 12.53 -32.13
CA CYS A 28 24.53 12.08 -33.36
C CYS A 28 24.85 10.58 -33.29
N ASN A 29 24.87 9.91 -34.44
CA ASN A 29 25.27 8.50 -34.52
C ASN A 29 26.74 8.32 -34.09
N GLY A 30 26.99 7.55 -33.03
CA GLY A 30 28.30 7.40 -32.41
C GLY A 30 29.39 6.69 -33.24
N LYS A 31 29.07 6.02 -34.37
CA LYS A 31 30.10 5.38 -35.22
C LYS A 31 30.68 6.30 -36.30
N SER A 32 29.96 7.33 -36.73
CA SER A 32 30.37 8.17 -37.86
C SER A 32 30.13 9.68 -37.67
N ASN A 33 29.31 10.09 -36.69
CA ASN A 33 28.82 11.46 -36.50
C ASN A 33 28.22 12.10 -37.77
N LYS A 34 27.85 11.29 -38.76
CA LYS A 34 27.34 11.78 -40.04
C LYS A 34 25.88 12.18 -39.99
N VAL A 35 25.06 11.46 -39.20
CA VAL A 35 23.64 11.76 -39.04
C VAL A 35 23.41 12.34 -37.65
N CYS A 36 22.86 13.55 -37.60
CA CYS A 36 22.63 14.30 -36.38
C CYS A 36 21.21 14.88 -36.33
N TYR A 37 20.67 14.89 -35.12
CA TYR A 37 19.33 15.39 -34.80
C TYR A 37 19.44 16.40 -33.67
N THR A 38 18.75 17.53 -33.78
CA THR A 38 18.78 18.59 -32.75
C THR A 38 17.39 19.05 -32.41
N TRP A 39 17.11 19.22 -31.12
CA TRP A 39 15.83 19.69 -30.57
C TRP A 39 16.00 21.04 -29.89
N ALA A 40 15.03 21.93 -30.12
CA ALA A 40 14.87 23.17 -29.39
C ALA A 40 13.40 23.38 -29.01
N VAL A 41 13.15 23.56 -27.71
CA VAL A 41 11.82 23.74 -27.12
C VAL A 41 11.70 25.18 -26.62
N PRO A 42 10.84 26.03 -27.20
CA PRO A 42 10.63 27.37 -26.68
C PRO A 42 10.17 27.33 -25.22
N SER A 43 10.73 28.22 -24.38
CA SER A 43 10.36 28.33 -22.96
C SER A 43 8.86 28.52 -22.74
N SER A 44 8.17 29.22 -23.66
CA SER A 44 6.71 29.33 -23.68
C SER A 44 6.05 27.94 -23.80
N THR A 45 6.48 27.12 -24.75
CA THR A 45 5.96 25.75 -24.98
C THR A 45 6.29 24.82 -23.80
N ALA A 46 7.51 24.90 -23.25
CA ALA A 46 7.90 24.14 -22.07
C ALA A 46 7.09 24.52 -20.81
N SER A 47 6.67 25.79 -20.70
CA SER A 47 5.88 26.29 -19.57
C SER A 47 4.38 25.96 -19.68
N SER A 48 3.81 26.07 -20.87
CA SER A 48 2.39 25.85 -21.15
C SER A 48 2.04 24.39 -21.44
N ASN A 49 3.04 23.52 -21.69
CA ASN A 49 2.85 22.17 -22.27
C ASN A 49 2.07 22.18 -23.59
N SER A 50 2.09 23.29 -24.33
CA SER A 50 1.33 23.48 -25.56
C SER A 50 2.02 24.50 -26.46
N GLY A 51 2.41 24.10 -27.67
CA GLY A 51 3.11 24.95 -28.64
C GLY A 51 4.02 24.16 -29.59
N ASN A 52 4.74 24.87 -30.46
CA ASN A 52 5.62 24.25 -31.45
C ASN A 52 6.99 23.93 -30.83
N ILE A 53 7.55 22.77 -31.20
CA ILE A 53 8.97 22.47 -31.02
C ILE A 53 9.70 22.54 -32.36
N TYR A 54 11.01 22.75 -32.30
CA TYR A 54 11.86 22.83 -33.47
C TYR A 54 12.80 21.63 -33.51
N ILE A 55 12.86 20.94 -34.64
CA ILE A 55 13.72 19.79 -34.89
C ILE A 55 14.60 20.09 -36.10
N ARG A 56 15.91 19.83 -36.01
CA ARG A 56 16.84 19.90 -37.15
C ARG A 56 17.42 18.52 -37.41
N ILE A 57 17.27 18.04 -38.64
CA ILE A 57 17.86 16.79 -39.12
C ILE A 57 19.00 17.14 -40.08
N GLN A 58 20.18 16.56 -39.87
CA GLN A 58 21.37 16.74 -40.69
C GLN A 58 21.95 15.40 -41.11
N ALA A 59 22.23 15.24 -42.40
CA ALA A 59 22.89 14.05 -42.93
C ALA A 59 23.62 14.35 -44.25
N PRO A 60 24.76 13.70 -44.55
CA PRO A 60 25.40 13.77 -45.84
C PRO A 60 24.50 13.40 -47.01
N VAL A 61 24.76 13.98 -48.18
CA VAL A 61 24.05 13.68 -49.43
C VAL A 61 24.25 12.25 -49.96
N GLU A 62 25.10 11.45 -49.32
CA GLU A 62 25.34 10.04 -49.64
C GLU A 62 24.23 9.10 -49.10
N TYR A 63 23.33 9.63 -48.27
CA TYR A 63 22.14 8.91 -47.82
C TYR A 63 21.00 9.09 -48.81
N GLN A 64 20.38 7.98 -49.19
CA GLN A 64 19.18 7.94 -50.02
C GLN A 64 18.00 8.59 -49.29
N TRP A 65 17.83 8.27 -48.00
CA TRP A 65 16.87 8.88 -47.10
C TRP A 65 17.32 8.76 -45.64
N VAL A 66 16.86 9.67 -44.77
CA VAL A 66 17.09 9.64 -43.32
C VAL A 66 15.79 9.90 -42.58
N GLY A 67 15.52 9.10 -41.55
CA GLY A 67 14.29 9.12 -40.76
C GLY A 67 14.53 9.39 -39.28
N LEU A 68 13.55 10.05 -38.64
CA LEU A 68 13.43 10.22 -37.19
C LEU A 68 11.98 9.95 -36.77
N GLY A 69 11.77 9.21 -35.68
CA GLY A 69 10.46 8.79 -35.20
C GLY A 69 10.26 8.99 -33.71
N THR A 70 9.03 9.30 -33.30
CA THR A 70 8.64 9.40 -31.89
C THR A 70 8.43 8.02 -31.26
N GLY A 71 8.84 7.80 -30.02
CA GLY A 71 8.61 6.56 -29.28
C GLY A 71 9.79 5.59 -29.33
N ASP A 72 9.54 4.34 -28.93
CA ASP A 72 10.54 3.26 -28.79
C ASP A 72 10.49 2.23 -29.92
N GLN A 73 9.47 2.25 -30.77
CA GLN A 73 9.26 1.32 -31.88
C GLN A 73 8.53 2.00 -33.06
N MET A 74 8.60 1.39 -34.25
CA MET A 74 7.93 1.93 -35.45
C MET A 74 6.39 1.89 -35.37
N SER A 75 5.80 0.88 -34.72
CA SER A 75 4.34 0.77 -34.65
C SER A 75 3.74 1.88 -33.80
N GLY A 76 2.95 2.77 -34.42
CA GLY A 76 2.31 3.91 -33.77
C GLY A 76 3.20 5.17 -33.66
N SER A 77 4.40 5.15 -34.26
CA SER A 77 5.28 6.32 -34.26
C SER A 77 4.89 7.33 -35.34
N THR A 78 5.07 8.61 -35.02
CA THR A 78 5.10 9.69 -36.01
C THR A 78 6.52 9.78 -36.56
N MET A 79 6.69 9.56 -37.86
CA MET A 79 7.98 9.51 -38.55
C MET A 79 8.19 10.72 -39.45
N PHE A 80 9.40 11.26 -39.44
CA PHE A 80 9.86 12.34 -40.32
C PHE A 80 10.99 11.80 -41.18
N VAL A 81 10.74 11.66 -42.47
CA VAL A 81 11.71 11.15 -43.44
C VAL A 81 12.12 12.28 -44.37
N ILE A 82 13.43 12.46 -44.56
CA ILE A 82 13.99 13.47 -45.44
C ILE A 82 14.83 12.85 -46.56
N TYR A 83 14.76 13.44 -47.75
CA TYR A 83 15.55 13.07 -48.93
C TYR A 83 15.71 14.26 -49.88
N GLN A 84 16.66 14.20 -50.81
CA GLN A 84 16.95 15.29 -51.75
C GLN A 84 15.84 15.44 -52.78
N ASP A 85 15.54 16.69 -53.16
CA ASP A 85 14.52 17.04 -54.16
C ASP A 85 15.05 17.09 -55.61
N GLY A 86 16.36 16.89 -55.79
CA GLY A 86 17.05 16.94 -57.10
C GLY A 86 17.42 18.34 -57.59
N HIS A 87 17.02 19.41 -56.89
CA HIS A 87 17.21 20.81 -57.27
C HIS A 87 17.96 21.63 -56.21
N GLY A 88 18.66 20.94 -55.29
CA GLY A 88 19.43 21.57 -54.20
C GLY A 88 18.62 21.81 -52.92
N GLY A 89 17.36 21.37 -52.87
CA GLY A 89 16.51 21.38 -51.68
C GLY A 89 16.32 19.98 -51.07
N VAL A 90 15.47 19.92 -50.04
CA VAL A 90 15.16 18.70 -49.29
C VAL A 90 13.65 18.54 -49.21
N THR A 91 13.17 17.35 -49.54
CA THR A 91 11.78 16.93 -49.38
C THR A 91 11.58 16.38 -47.98
N LEU A 92 10.54 16.84 -47.28
CA LEU A 92 10.11 16.33 -45.98
C LEU A 92 8.83 15.51 -46.16
N SER A 93 8.91 14.21 -45.88
CA SER A 93 7.79 13.27 -45.85
C SER A 93 7.42 12.95 -44.40
N THR A 94 6.19 13.29 -44.02
CA THR A 94 5.60 12.88 -42.73
C THR A 94 4.87 11.56 -42.91
N ARG A 95 5.11 10.59 -42.03
CA ARG A 95 4.62 9.21 -42.16
C ARG A 95 4.15 8.68 -40.82
N LEU A 96 3.26 7.68 -40.84
CA LEU A 96 2.81 6.96 -39.65
C LEU A 96 3.30 5.52 -39.72
N GLY A 97 3.97 5.04 -38.67
CA GLY A 97 4.47 3.68 -38.63
C GLY A 97 3.40 2.65 -38.22
N HIS A 98 3.37 1.51 -38.90
CA HIS A 98 2.48 0.38 -38.61
C HIS A 98 3.28 -0.92 -38.62
N GLY A 99 3.48 -1.54 -37.44
CA GLY A 99 4.31 -2.75 -37.32
C GLY A 99 5.73 -2.54 -37.85
N HIS A 100 6.19 -3.49 -38.68
CA HIS A 100 7.47 -3.46 -39.41
C HIS A 100 7.27 -3.21 -40.92
N GLU A 101 6.11 -2.67 -41.32
CA GLU A 101 5.83 -2.34 -42.72
C GLU A 101 6.38 -0.96 -43.07
N MET A 102 6.62 -0.72 -44.37
CA MET A 102 7.08 0.58 -44.86
C MET A 102 6.09 1.68 -44.43
N PRO A 103 6.52 2.71 -43.70
CA PRO A 103 5.62 3.77 -43.28
C PRO A 103 5.05 4.51 -44.51
N MET A 104 3.73 4.74 -44.49
CA MET A 104 3.01 5.43 -45.58
C MET A 104 2.90 6.93 -45.30
N HIS A 105 2.85 7.76 -46.35
CA HIS A 105 2.67 9.20 -46.17
C HIS A 105 1.36 9.52 -45.42
N ASN A 106 1.48 10.36 -44.41
CA ASN A 106 0.34 10.89 -43.68
C ASN A 106 0.55 12.40 -43.46
N ARG A 107 -0.23 13.22 -44.16
CA ARG A 107 -0.06 14.67 -44.17
C ARG A 107 -0.39 15.29 -42.81
N MET A 108 0.63 15.77 -42.10
CA MET A 108 0.47 16.48 -40.83
C MET A 108 0.49 18.00 -41.02
N ARG A 109 -0.67 18.66 -40.86
CA ARG A 109 -0.82 20.12 -41.05
C ARG A 109 -0.06 20.97 -40.02
N SER A 110 0.26 20.39 -38.87
CA SER A 110 1.03 21.04 -37.80
C SER A 110 2.54 20.97 -38.01
N MET A 111 3.00 20.38 -39.12
CA MET A 111 4.41 20.31 -39.49
C MET A 111 4.76 21.13 -40.71
N GLN A 112 5.84 21.92 -40.60
CA GLN A 112 6.31 22.76 -41.68
C GLN A 112 7.83 22.73 -41.79
N LEU A 113 8.33 22.53 -43.01
CA LEU A 113 9.72 22.75 -43.35
C LEU A 113 10.02 24.25 -43.36
N LEU A 114 10.99 24.68 -42.56
CA LEU A 114 11.33 26.07 -42.32
C LEU A 114 12.40 26.58 -43.28
N LYS A 115 12.47 27.91 -43.44
CA LYS A 115 13.56 28.58 -44.17
C LYS A 115 14.92 28.22 -43.58
N GLY A 116 15.90 27.98 -44.45
CA GLY A 116 17.22 27.43 -44.09
C GLY A 116 17.32 25.91 -44.21
N SER A 117 16.28 25.24 -44.74
CA SER A 117 16.34 23.83 -45.15
C SER A 117 16.78 23.72 -46.60
N GLY A 118 17.66 22.76 -46.91
CA GLY A 118 18.25 22.59 -48.24
C GLY A 118 19.54 21.76 -48.19
N VAL A 119 20.18 21.61 -49.33
CA VAL A 119 21.49 20.96 -49.44
C VAL A 119 22.59 22.02 -49.39
N HIS A 120 23.45 21.93 -48.38
CA HIS A 120 24.54 22.86 -48.14
C HIS A 120 25.82 22.07 -47.87
N ASN A 121 26.92 22.36 -48.58
CA ASN A 121 28.23 21.71 -48.39
C ASN A 121 28.14 20.17 -48.28
N ASN A 122 27.51 19.51 -49.27
CA ASN A 122 27.27 18.06 -49.30
C ASN A 122 26.49 17.49 -48.10
N THR A 123 25.73 18.34 -47.40
CA THR A 123 24.90 17.95 -46.26
C THR A 123 23.46 18.39 -46.49
N MET A 124 22.52 17.46 -46.39
CA MET A 124 21.09 17.74 -46.33
C MET A 124 20.75 18.28 -44.94
N VAL A 125 20.07 19.43 -44.89
CA VAL A 125 19.59 20.04 -43.65
C VAL A 125 18.09 20.27 -43.76
N ALA A 126 17.34 19.71 -42.82
CA ALA A 126 15.90 19.96 -42.68
C ALA A 126 15.61 20.58 -41.32
N ASN A 127 15.15 21.83 -41.30
CA ASN A 127 14.65 22.52 -40.11
C ASN A 127 13.12 22.42 -40.09
N ILE A 128 12.57 21.81 -39.06
CA ILE A 128 11.15 21.43 -38.99
C ILE A 128 10.54 22.12 -37.77
N ALA A 129 9.46 22.87 -37.99
CA ALA A 129 8.56 23.27 -36.90
C ALA A 129 7.48 22.20 -36.76
N CYS A 130 7.28 21.72 -35.55
CA CYS A 130 6.29 20.70 -35.25
C CYS A 130 5.36 21.14 -34.12
N GLY A 131 4.08 21.32 -34.44
CA GLY A 131 3.00 21.47 -33.47
C GLY A 131 2.34 20.12 -33.16
N ASP A 132 1.96 19.91 -31.90
CA ASP A 132 1.03 18.87 -31.47
C ASP A 132 1.49 17.41 -31.75
N LEU A 133 2.65 17.02 -31.20
CA LEU A 133 3.22 15.66 -31.30
C LEU A 133 2.58 14.62 -30.38
N GLY A 134 1.36 14.84 -29.88
CA GLY A 134 0.69 13.93 -28.94
C GLY A 134 1.37 13.86 -27.57
N ASN A 135 1.50 12.67 -26.98
CA ASN A 135 1.99 12.37 -25.61
C ASN A 135 3.48 12.71 -25.36
N MET A 136 3.95 13.90 -25.73
CA MET A 136 5.30 14.37 -25.42
C MET A 136 5.35 15.04 -24.05
N HIS A 137 6.38 14.72 -23.26
CA HIS A 137 6.62 15.32 -21.96
C HIS A 137 7.69 16.43 -22.08
N TYR A 138 7.26 17.69 -22.16
CA TYR A 138 8.13 18.86 -22.41
C TYR A 138 9.12 19.22 -21.28
N LYS A 139 9.07 18.52 -20.15
CA LYS A 139 10.00 18.69 -19.01
C LYS A 139 10.67 17.39 -18.59
N GLN A 140 10.61 16.36 -19.43
CA GLN A 140 11.18 15.04 -19.16
C GLN A 140 11.89 14.49 -20.41
N SER A 141 12.45 13.31 -20.24
CA SER A 141 13.03 12.49 -21.29
C SER A 141 11.95 11.87 -22.18
N ASN A 142 12.11 12.00 -23.50
CA ASN A 142 11.22 11.42 -24.52
C ASN A 142 12.00 10.42 -25.37
N HIS A 143 11.37 9.30 -25.73
CA HIS A 143 11.99 8.26 -26.57
C HIS A 143 11.90 8.59 -28.06
N TRP A 144 12.96 8.25 -28.77
CA TRP A 144 13.13 8.48 -30.20
C TRP A 144 13.76 7.27 -30.87
N ILE A 145 13.33 7.02 -32.10
CA ILE A 145 13.97 6.07 -33.01
C ILE A 145 14.49 6.81 -34.24
N SER A 146 15.57 6.32 -34.84
CA SER A 146 16.12 6.84 -36.08
C SER A 146 16.53 5.73 -37.02
N ALA A 147 16.54 6.01 -38.32
CA ALA A 147 16.94 5.07 -39.35
C ALA A 147 17.47 5.79 -40.59
N TRP A 148 18.36 5.17 -41.34
CA TRP A 148 18.87 5.73 -42.59
C TRP A 148 19.29 4.67 -43.59
N LYS A 149 19.22 5.03 -44.88
CA LYS A 149 19.66 4.20 -45.99
C LYS A 149 20.79 4.89 -46.74
N SER A 150 21.93 4.24 -46.88
CA SER A 150 23.01 4.67 -47.77
C SER A 150 22.69 4.28 -49.22
N GLY A 151 22.92 5.18 -50.17
CA GLY A 151 22.63 4.91 -51.57
C GLY A 151 22.48 6.16 -52.42
N LYS A 152 22.10 5.98 -53.69
CA LYS A 152 21.83 7.09 -54.59
C LYS A 152 20.64 7.90 -54.10
N ALA A 153 20.76 9.23 -54.10
CA ALA A 153 19.71 10.15 -53.73
C ALA A 153 18.42 9.90 -54.55
N LEU A 154 17.26 9.99 -53.89
CA LEU A 154 15.96 9.82 -54.55
C LEU A 154 15.64 10.93 -55.56
N ASN A 155 16.18 12.14 -55.33
CA ASN A 155 16.02 13.31 -56.22
C ASN A 155 14.57 13.55 -56.67
N THR A 156 13.66 13.59 -55.69
CA THR A 156 12.22 13.73 -55.94
C THR A 156 11.57 14.67 -54.94
N THR A 157 10.65 15.49 -55.43
CA THR A 157 9.77 16.34 -54.62
C THR A 157 8.52 15.60 -54.13
N ASP A 158 8.33 14.34 -54.55
CA ASP A 158 7.21 13.51 -54.14
C ASP A 158 7.34 13.13 -52.66
N ILE A 159 6.40 13.59 -51.84
CA ILE A 159 6.33 13.34 -50.40
C ILE A 159 5.86 11.92 -50.06
N ASP A 160 5.34 11.16 -51.03
CA ASP A 160 4.89 9.78 -50.87
C ASP A 160 5.79 8.76 -51.61
N ALA A 161 7.00 9.18 -52.01
CA ALA A 161 7.94 8.32 -52.72
C ALA A 161 8.26 7.03 -51.94
N ASP A 162 8.36 5.90 -52.64
CA ASP A 162 8.74 4.63 -52.02
C ASP A 162 10.15 4.68 -51.45
N ILE A 163 10.32 4.22 -50.20
CA ILE A 163 11.62 4.13 -49.53
C ILE A 163 11.96 2.68 -49.24
N THR A 164 13.20 2.31 -49.52
CA THR A 164 13.71 0.96 -49.24
C THR A 164 14.09 0.81 -47.77
N GLU A 165 14.10 -0.42 -47.26
CA GLU A 165 14.47 -0.74 -45.87
C GLU A 165 15.86 -0.19 -45.51
N HIS A 166 15.99 0.43 -44.33
CA HIS A 166 17.21 1.09 -43.87
C HIS A 166 18.39 0.12 -43.71
N ASP A 167 19.61 0.64 -43.84
CA ASP A 167 20.83 -0.14 -43.56
C ASP A 167 21.16 -0.17 -42.06
N GLU A 168 20.85 0.92 -41.36
CA GLU A 168 21.09 1.06 -39.93
C GLU A 168 19.93 1.81 -39.27
N HIS A 169 19.71 1.51 -38.00
CA HIS A 169 18.72 2.16 -37.15
C HIS A 169 19.26 2.35 -35.72
N ASN A 170 18.62 3.20 -34.94
CA ASN A 170 18.97 3.43 -33.55
C ASN A 170 17.74 3.80 -32.71
N SER A 171 17.83 3.59 -31.39
CA SER A 171 16.84 4.02 -30.41
C SER A 171 17.55 4.76 -29.28
N PHE A 172 17.03 5.93 -28.91
CA PHE A 172 17.65 6.80 -27.91
C PHE A 172 16.61 7.65 -27.19
N THR A 173 17.05 8.44 -26.22
CA THR A 173 16.18 9.27 -25.39
C THR A 173 16.73 10.69 -25.35
N VAL A 174 15.84 11.68 -25.44
CA VAL A 174 16.22 13.11 -25.39
C VAL A 174 15.50 13.78 -24.24
N ASP A 175 16.26 14.39 -23.33
CA ASP A 175 15.74 15.16 -22.20
C ASP A 175 15.35 16.57 -22.64
N PHE A 176 14.05 16.82 -22.76
CA PHE A 176 13.53 18.10 -23.23
C PHE A 176 13.74 19.23 -22.22
N SER A 177 13.98 18.92 -20.94
CA SER A 177 14.33 19.95 -19.95
C SER A 177 15.67 20.63 -20.26
N LYS A 178 16.57 19.94 -20.99
CA LYS A 178 17.87 20.46 -21.43
C LYS A 178 17.81 21.18 -22.78
N ALA A 179 16.70 21.05 -23.52
CA ALA A 179 16.53 21.62 -24.86
C ALA A 179 15.77 22.96 -24.86
N VAL A 180 15.55 23.58 -23.69
CA VAL A 180 14.71 24.79 -23.56
C VAL A 180 15.46 26.03 -24.05
N VAL A 181 14.85 26.76 -24.99
CA VAL A 181 15.39 28.00 -25.59
C VAL A 181 14.50 29.22 -25.32
N THR A 182 15.10 30.41 -25.25
CA THR A 182 14.42 31.65 -24.85
C THR A 182 13.76 32.43 -26.01
N SER A 183 14.07 32.12 -27.27
CA SER A 183 13.57 32.87 -28.43
C SER A 183 12.26 32.31 -29.01
N GLY A 184 11.35 33.20 -29.43
CA GLY A 184 10.09 32.86 -30.12
C GLY A 184 10.16 32.73 -31.66
N GLY A 185 11.34 32.91 -32.27
CA GLY A 185 11.60 32.64 -33.71
C GLY A 185 12.34 31.31 -33.92
N ASN A 186 12.58 30.87 -35.18
CA ASN A 186 13.30 29.63 -35.50
C ASN A 186 14.72 29.64 -34.89
N PRO A 187 14.99 28.92 -33.79
CA PRO A 187 16.26 28.98 -33.08
C PRO A 187 17.37 28.18 -33.78
N LEU A 188 17.02 27.37 -34.78
CA LEU A 188 17.92 26.43 -35.47
C LEU A 188 18.43 26.95 -36.82
N GLY A 189 17.97 28.12 -37.27
CA GLY A 189 18.26 28.67 -38.61
C GLY A 189 19.70 29.18 -38.84
N HIS A 190 20.45 29.46 -37.76
CA HIS A 190 21.82 30.00 -37.83
C HIS A 190 22.92 29.01 -37.36
N MET A 191 22.59 27.74 -37.11
CA MET A 191 23.59 26.75 -36.67
C MET A 191 24.47 26.27 -37.84
N SER A 192 25.77 26.10 -37.58
CA SER A 192 26.76 25.56 -38.54
C SER A 192 26.33 24.21 -39.14
N THR A 193 26.82 23.89 -40.32
CA THR A 193 26.69 22.55 -40.93
C THR A 193 27.60 21.52 -40.26
N ASP A 194 28.60 21.96 -39.48
CA ASP A 194 29.47 21.05 -38.74
C ASP A 194 28.71 20.34 -37.61
N PRO A 195 29.08 19.09 -37.27
CA PRO A 195 28.48 18.38 -36.15
C PRO A 195 28.62 19.18 -34.84
N PRO A 196 27.60 19.24 -33.98
CA PRO A 196 27.69 19.94 -32.70
C PRO A 196 28.77 19.31 -31.80
N SER A 197 29.66 20.12 -31.21
CA SER A 197 30.75 19.66 -30.34
C SER A 197 30.25 18.95 -29.07
N ASP A 198 29.04 19.30 -28.64
CA ASP A 198 28.43 18.86 -27.37
C ASP A 198 27.32 17.82 -27.60
N ALA A 199 27.24 17.23 -28.79
CA ALA A 199 26.24 16.20 -29.11
C ALA A 199 26.51 14.91 -28.32
N GLU A 200 25.47 14.36 -27.69
CA GLU A 200 25.56 13.02 -27.11
C GLU A 200 25.74 12.00 -28.24
N THR A 201 26.85 11.25 -28.21
CA THR A 201 27.17 10.20 -29.18
C THR A 201 26.63 8.87 -28.68
N GLY A 202 25.53 8.41 -29.26
CA GLY A 202 24.92 7.14 -28.86
C GLY A 202 25.47 5.97 -29.67
N GLY A 203 26.12 5.03 -28.99
CA GLY A 203 26.21 3.64 -29.42
C GLY A 203 24.91 2.91 -29.07
N GLY A 204 24.36 2.14 -30.02
CA GLY A 204 23.05 1.50 -29.98
C GLY A 204 22.62 1.02 -28.59
N GLY A 205 21.63 1.71 -28.02
CA GLY A 205 21.11 1.47 -26.68
C GLY A 205 19.74 0.83 -26.73
N GLY A 206 19.66 -0.41 -27.22
CA GLY A 206 18.48 -1.26 -27.16
C GLY A 206 18.90 -2.70 -26.88
N ASP A 207 18.61 -3.21 -25.67
CA ASP A 207 18.57 -4.63 -25.30
C ASP A 207 19.87 -5.48 -25.24
N ASP A 208 21.06 -4.88 -25.10
CA ASP A 208 22.34 -5.60 -25.04
C ASP A 208 22.69 -6.24 -23.67
N ARG A 209 21.84 -6.04 -22.65
CA ARG A 209 22.12 -6.51 -21.28
C ARG A 209 22.05 -8.02 -21.16
N VAL A 210 21.09 -8.68 -21.82
CA VAL A 210 20.91 -10.14 -21.68
C VAL A 210 22.08 -10.90 -22.31
N ALA A 211 22.53 -10.49 -23.50
CA ALA A 211 23.70 -11.05 -24.16
C ALA A 211 24.99 -10.81 -23.35
N THR A 212 25.16 -9.59 -22.82
CA THR A 212 26.30 -9.25 -21.96
C THR A 212 26.31 -10.08 -20.66
N ILE A 213 25.17 -10.22 -19.98
CA ILE A 213 25.05 -11.02 -18.76
C ILE A 213 25.30 -12.50 -19.05
N HIS A 214 24.75 -13.03 -20.15
CA HIS A 214 25.06 -14.38 -20.62
C HIS A 214 26.57 -14.59 -20.78
N GLY A 215 27.24 -13.67 -21.50
CA GLY A 215 28.68 -13.73 -21.76
C GLY A 215 29.50 -13.72 -20.46
N ILE A 216 29.16 -12.86 -19.50
CA ILE A 216 29.84 -12.79 -18.20
C ILE A 216 29.66 -14.10 -17.41
N VAL A 217 28.41 -14.57 -17.26
CA VAL A 217 28.09 -15.77 -16.49
C VAL A 217 28.78 -16.99 -17.09
N MET A 218 28.70 -17.18 -18.40
CA MET A 218 29.30 -18.34 -19.08
C MET A 218 30.82 -18.29 -19.07
N SER A 219 31.42 -17.09 -19.13
CA SER A 219 32.87 -16.93 -18.97
C SER A 219 33.34 -17.35 -17.59
N VAL A 220 32.65 -16.91 -16.51
CA VAL A 220 33.00 -17.31 -15.13
C VAL A 220 32.87 -18.83 -14.95
N VAL A 221 31.78 -19.42 -15.44
CA VAL A 221 31.51 -20.86 -15.32
C VAL A 221 32.60 -21.71 -15.99
N PHE A 222 32.96 -21.41 -17.25
CA PHE A 222 33.87 -22.24 -18.03
C PHE A 222 35.35 -21.87 -17.88
N LEU A 223 35.70 -20.60 -17.69
CA LEU A 223 37.10 -20.20 -17.48
C LEU A 223 37.57 -20.43 -16.06
N LEU A 224 36.69 -20.35 -15.05
CA LEU A 224 37.12 -20.41 -13.64
C LEU A 224 36.41 -21.51 -12.85
N GLY A 225 35.08 -21.59 -12.95
CA GLY A 225 34.25 -22.49 -12.14
C GLY A 225 34.62 -23.97 -12.29
N TYR A 226 34.50 -24.51 -13.50
CA TYR A 226 34.82 -25.92 -13.78
C TYR A 226 36.31 -26.26 -13.59
N PRO A 227 37.28 -25.46 -14.09
CA PRO A 227 38.70 -25.69 -13.85
C PRO A 227 39.05 -25.73 -12.36
N LEU A 228 38.61 -24.75 -11.57
CA LEU A 228 38.88 -24.71 -10.12
C LEU A 228 38.26 -25.91 -9.42
N GLY A 229 37.01 -26.24 -9.74
CA GLY A 229 36.31 -27.38 -9.16
C GLY A 229 37.04 -28.70 -9.39
N SER A 230 37.64 -28.89 -10.57
CA SER A 230 38.40 -30.11 -10.90
C SER A 230 39.74 -30.23 -10.15
N LEU A 231 40.29 -29.12 -9.65
CA LEU A 231 41.52 -29.08 -8.84
C LEU A 231 41.25 -29.35 -7.34
N LEU A 232 40.01 -29.19 -6.86
CA LEU A 232 39.67 -29.39 -5.45
C LEU A 232 39.91 -30.83 -4.96
N MET A 233 39.67 -31.84 -5.81
CA MET A 233 39.92 -33.24 -5.44
C MET A 233 41.42 -33.54 -5.24
N PRO A 234 42.31 -33.23 -6.21
CA PRO A 234 43.76 -33.37 -6.01
C PRO A 234 44.33 -32.57 -4.83
N LEU A 235 43.76 -31.40 -4.53
CA LEU A 235 44.30 -30.49 -3.50
C LEU A 235 43.80 -30.82 -2.09
N LEU A 236 42.50 -31.05 -1.92
CA LEU A 236 41.87 -31.19 -0.60
C LEU A 236 41.53 -32.65 -0.25
N SER A 237 41.50 -33.55 -1.25
CA SER A 237 41.10 -34.96 -1.08
C SER A 237 39.71 -35.14 -0.42
N LYS A 238 38.85 -34.11 -0.44
CA LYS A 238 37.49 -34.13 0.12
C LYS A 238 36.46 -34.13 -1.01
N TRP A 239 35.81 -35.27 -1.23
CA TRP A 239 34.83 -35.44 -2.31
C TRP A 239 33.62 -34.52 -2.17
N PHE A 240 33.17 -34.23 -0.95
CA PHE A 240 32.01 -33.38 -0.71
C PHE A 240 32.27 -31.93 -1.14
N ILE A 241 33.47 -31.38 -0.89
CA ILE A 241 33.83 -30.01 -1.29
C ILE A 241 33.83 -29.88 -2.81
N HIS A 242 34.41 -30.88 -3.49
CA HIS A 242 34.38 -30.95 -4.95
C HIS A 242 32.94 -31.05 -5.48
N ALA A 243 32.13 -31.96 -4.94
CA ALA A 243 30.75 -32.16 -5.38
C ALA A 243 29.89 -30.90 -5.16
N SER A 244 29.97 -30.27 -3.98
CA SER A 244 29.22 -29.04 -3.68
C SER A 244 29.59 -27.90 -4.61
N TRP A 245 30.88 -27.68 -4.87
CA TRP A 245 31.33 -26.64 -5.81
C TRP A 245 30.85 -26.93 -7.24
N GLN A 246 30.99 -28.18 -7.69
CA GLN A 246 30.57 -28.58 -9.04
C GLN A 246 29.06 -28.43 -9.25
N ILE A 247 28.23 -28.67 -8.22
CA ILE A 247 26.78 -28.43 -8.28
C ILE A 247 26.46 -26.94 -8.47
N VAL A 248 27.14 -26.05 -7.73
CA VAL A 248 26.93 -24.59 -7.88
C VAL A 248 27.30 -24.12 -9.27
N VAL A 249 28.45 -24.56 -9.80
CA VAL A 249 28.89 -24.22 -11.15
C VAL A 249 27.94 -24.79 -12.22
N PHE A 250 27.42 -26.01 -12.01
CA PHE A 250 26.46 -26.65 -12.91
C PHE A 250 25.13 -25.89 -12.97
N ILE A 251 24.62 -25.38 -11.84
CA ILE A 251 23.44 -24.51 -11.82
C ILE A 251 23.73 -23.19 -12.57
N GLY A 252 24.89 -22.58 -12.33
CA GLY A 252 25.33 -21.38 -13.04
C GLY A 252 25.38 -21.55 -14.56
N MET A 253 25.83 -22.72 -15.04
CA MET A 253 25.82 -23.08 -16.46
C MET A 253 24.40 -23.06 -17.06
N TRP A 254 23.41 -23.62 -16.37
CA TRP A 254 22.02 -23.64 -16.86
C TRP A 254 21.35 -22.26 -16.84
N ILE A 255 21.68 -21.43 -15.85
CA ILE A 255 21.26 -20.03 -15.83
C ILE A 255 21.86 -19.30 -17.03
N GLY A 256 23.16 -19.46 -17.27
CA GLY A 256 23.83 -18.89 -18.44
C GLY A 256 23.23 -19.39 -19.75
N PHE A 257 22.99 -20.70 -19.90
CA PHE A 257 22.36 -21.29 -21.08
C PHE A 257 20.95 -20.74 -21.36
N ALA A 258 20.12 -20.60 -20.33
CA ALA A 258 18.77 -20.03 -20.46
C ALA A 258 18.82 -18.57 -20.95
N LEU A 259 19.73 -17.76 -20.41
CA LEU A 259 19.94 -16.38 -20.87
C LEU A 259 20.43 -16.33 -22.32
N GLY A 260 21.31 -17.26 -22.70
CA GLY A 260 21.82 -17.37 -24.07
C GLY A 260 20.72 -17.76 -25.07
N LYS A 261 19.81 -18.65 -24.68
CA LYS A 261 18.62 -18.98 -25.48
C LYS A 261 17.73 -17.77 -25.69
N ILE A 262 17.43 -17.01 -24.62
CA ILE A 262 16.62 -15.79 -24.72
C ILE A 262 17.29 -14.77 -25.66
N ALA A 263 18.61 -14.59 -25.55
CA ALA A 263 19.34 -13.70 -26.44
C ALA A 263 19.32 -14.17 -27.91
N ALA A 264 19.50 -15.47 -28.15
CA ALA A 264 19.50 -16.05 -29.50
C ALA A 264 18.11 -16.07 -30.16
N ASP A 265 17.04 -16.26 -29.39
CA ASP A 265 15.65 -16.22 -29.89
C ASP A 265 15.26 -14.78 -30.31
N ARG A 266 15.78 -13.74 -29.64
CA ARG A 266 15.55 -12.33 -29.99
C ARG A 266 16.19 -11.94 -31.32
N GLU A 267 17.39 -12.44 -31.56
CA GLU A 267 18.17 -12.17 -32.78
C GLU A 267 17.88 -13.19 -33.90
N ASN A 268 16.92 -14.11 -33.71
CA ASN A 268 16.58 -15.18 -34.65
C ASN A 268 17.77 -16.07 -35.08
N TYR A 269 18.78 -16.22 -34.22
CA TYR A 269 19.99 -16.99 -34.49
C TYR A 269 20.02 -18.38 -33.82
N TRP A 270 18.89 -18.85 -33.29
CA TRP A 270 18.77 -20.16 -32.67
C TRP A 270 19.11 -21.28 -33.67
N PHE A 271 20.19 -22.02 -33.41
CA PHE A 271 20.77 -23.06 -34.26
C PHE A 271 21.29 -22.66 -35.65
N THR A 272 21.39 -21.37 -35.97
CA THR A 272 22.00 -20.91 -37.22
C THR A 272 23.47 -20.51 -37.04
N GLN A 273 23.86 -20.13 -35.82
CA GLN A 273 25.22 -19.69 -35.50
C GLN A 273 26.08 -20.80 -34.85
N PRO A 274 27.36 -20.96 -35.24
CA PRO A 274 28.25 -21.98 -34.68
C PRO A 274 28.38 -21.95 -33.15
N HIS A 275 28.39 -20.76 -32.54
CA HIS A 275 28.45 -20.59 -31.08
C HIS A 275 27.22 -21.22 -30.36
N VAL A 276 26.03 -21.03 -30.92
CA VAL A 276 24.77 -21.54 -30.35
C VAL A 276 24.71 -23.06 -30.48
N ILE A 277 25.14 -23.60 -31.64
CA ILE A 277 25.18 -25.04 -31.90
C ILE A 277 26.14 -25.73 -30.94
N ILE A 278 27.41 -25.27 -30.90
CA ILE A 278 28.45 -25.88 -30.06
C ILE A 278 28.10 -25.71 -28.58
N GLY A 279 27.65 -24.53 -28.17
CA GLY A 279 27.25 -24.25 -26.78
C GLY A 279 26.12 -25.17 -26.29
N THR A 280 25.12 -25.41 -27.14
CA THR A 280 24.00 -26.32 -26.81
C THR A 280 24.46 -27.76 -26.67
N VAL A 281 25.32 -28.24 -27.58
CA VAL A 281 25.91 -29.58 -27.50
C VAL A 281 26.75 -29.73 -26.23
N VAL A 282 27.62 -28.77 -25.92
CA VAL A 282 28.48 -28.83 -24.72
C VAL A 282 27.64 -28.84 -23.43
N CYS A 283 26.63 -27.97 -23.31
CA CYS A 283 25.76 -27.92 -22.13
C CYS A 283 24.96 -29.21 -21.96
N GLY A 284 24.42 -29.77 -23.06
CA GLY A 284 23.70 -31.04 -23.03
C GLY A 284 24.58 -32.23 -22.61
N LEU A 285 25.79 -32.32 -23.17
CA LEU A 285 26.75 -33.36 -22.81
C LEU A 285 27.22 -33.25 -21.34
N MET A 286 27.22 -32.05 -20.78
CA MET A 286 27.62 -31.84 -19.37
C MET A 286 26.67 -32.51 -18.36
N ILE A 287 25.44 -32.88 -18.73
CA ILE A 287 24.50 -33.62 -17.87
C ILE A 287 25.07 -34.99 -17.46
N VAL A 288 25.92 -35.59 -18.29
CA VAL A 288 26.51 -36.90 -18.04
C VAL A 288 27.60 -36.84 -16.95
N GLN A 289 28.18 -35.66 -16.69
CA GLN A 289 29.29 -35.50 -15.74
C GLN A 289 28.93 -35.82 -14.29
N PRO A 290 27.83 -35.32 -13.70
CA PRO A 290 27.41 -35.71 -12.35
C PRO A 290 27.19 -37.23 -12.19
N ILE A 291 26.63 -37.88 -13.22
CA ILE A 291 26.39 -39.32 -13.23
C ILE A 291 27.72 -40.08 -13.22
N LEU A 292 28.64 -39.72 -14.12
CA LEU A 292 29.98 -40.31 -14.16
C LEU A 292 30.79 -40.03 -12.89
N GLY A 293 30.64 -38.85 -12.28
CA GLY A 293 31.27 -38.47 -11.03
C GLY A 293 30.79 -39.32 -9.85
N TRP A 294 29.47 -39.55 -9.76
CA TRP A 294 28.89 -40.44 -8.74
C TRP A 294 29.33 -41.89 -8.93
N LEU A 295 29.30 -42.40 -10.16
CA LEU A 295 29.78 -43.75 -10.48
C LEU A 295 31.27 -43.91 -10.19
N HIS A 296 32.08 -42.89 -10.50
CA HIS A 296 33.50 -42.84 -10.16
C HIS A 296 33.69 -42.92 -8.64
N HIS A 297 32.97 -42.11 -7.86
CA HIS A 297 33.08 -42.12 -6.40
C HIS A 297 32.66 -43.47 -5.80
N ARG A 298 31.53 -44.03 -6.24
CA ARG A 298 31.03 -45.34 -5.80
C ARG A 298 32.02 -46.47 -6.12
N ASN A 299 32.60 -46.47 -7.33
CA ASN A 299 33.60 -47.46 -7.72
C ASN A 299 34.91 -47.29 -6.96
N TYR A 300 35.32 -46.06 -6.68
CA TYR A 300 36.51 -45.80 -5.89
C TYR A 300 36.33 -46.31 -4.45
N LEU A 301 35.17 -46.10 -3.83
CA LEU A 301 34.85 -46.66 -2.51
C LEU A 301 34.88 -48.21 -2.51
N LYS A 302 34.39 -48.84 -3.59
CA LYS A 302 34.32 -50.30 -3.70
C LYS A 302 35.68 -50.97 -3.98
N TYR A 303 36.47 -50.41 -4.90
CA TYR A 303 37.68 -51.07 -5.40
C TYR A 303 38.99 -50.44 -4.89
N GLN A 304 38.92 -49.28 -4.21
CA GLN A 304 40.07 -48.53 -3.67
C GLN A 304 41.19 -48.29 -4.70
N ARG A 305 40.85 -48.29 -5.99
CA ARG A 305 41.74 -48.05 -7.13
C ARG A 305 40.99 -47.34 -8.24
N ARG A 306 41.73 -46.70 -9.16
CA ARG A 306 41.13 -46.12 -10.37
C ARG A 306 40.57 -47.24 -11.26
N THR A 307 39.36 -47.03 -11.77
CA THR A 307 38.68 -47.97 -12.67
C THR A 307 38.50 -47.33 -14.05
N GLY A 308 38.07 -48.08 -15.07
CA GLY A 308 37.78 -47.52 -16.40
C GLY A 308 36.84 -46.31 -16.36
N ILE A 309 35.84 -46.35 -15.45
CA ILE A 309 34.90 -45.23 -15.21
C ILE A 309 35.62 -44.00 -14.63
N SER A 310 36.65 -44.18 -13.80
CA SER A 310 37.47 -43.07 -13.30
C SER A 310 38.14 -42.31 -14.44
N TYR A 311 38.75 -43.04 -15.39
CA TYR A 311 39.40 -42.44 -16.55
C TYR A 311 38.37 -41.81 -17.50
N GLY A 312 37.22 -42.47 -17.70
CA GLY A 312 36.10 -41.94 -18.48
C GLY A 312 35.60 -40.59 -17.95
N HIS A 313 35.29 -40.48 -16.65
CA HIS A 313 34.86 -39.24 -16.02
C HIS A 313 35.88 -38.10 -16.19
N LEU A 314 37.16 -38.39 -15.94
CA LEU A 314 38.26 -37.42 -16.00
C LEU A 314 38.48 -36.87 -17.42
N TRP A 315 38.60 -37.76 -18.41
CA TRP A 315 38.88 -37.36 -19.80
C TRP A 315 37.66 -36.72 -20.45
N TYR A 316 36.47 -37.28 -20.22
CA TYR A 316 35.22 -36.69 -20.71
C TYR A 316 35.03 -35.25 -20.19
N GLY A 317 35.40 -34.99 -18.94
CA GLY A 317 35.23 -33.65 -18.33
C GLY A 317 36.21 -32.63 -18.91
N ARG A 318 37.45 -33.05 -19.11
CA ARG A 318 38.49 -32.22 -19.73
C ARG A 318 38.13 -31.81 -21.15
N THR A 319 37.64 -32.74 -21.95
CA THR A 319 37.25 -32.48 -23.34
C THR A 319 36.11 -31.46 -23.42
N LEU A 320 35.05 -31.64 -22.61
CA LEU A 320 33.92 -30.70 -22.59
C LEU A 320 34.29 -29.31 -22.06
N MET A 321 35.18 -29.23 -21.09
CA MET A 321 35.67 -27.96 -20.55
C MET A 321 36.45 -27.16 -21.60
N ILE A 322 37.33 -27.83 -22.35
CA ILE A 322 38.07 -27.20 -23.46
C ILE A 322 37.09 -26.74 -24.54
N ALA A 323 36.14 -27.60 -24.94
CA ALA A 323 35.11 -27.23 -25.91
C ALA A 323 34.27 -26.03 -25.47
N GLY A 324 33.94 -25.93 -24.18
CA GLY A 324 33.21 -24.80 -23.61
C GLY A 324 34.02 -23.49 -23.60
N ILE A 325 35.32 -23.55 -23.32
CA ILE A 325 36.21 -22.36 -23.39
C ILE A 325 36.36 -21.87 -24.84
N VAL A 326 36.56 -22.79 -25.79
CA VAL A 326 36.60 -22.45 -27.22
C VAL A 326 35.28 -21.83 -27.66
N ASN A 327 34.15 -22.39 -27.21
CA ASN A 327 32.83 -21.85 -27.52
C ASN A 327 32.62 -20.45 -26.94
N GLY A 328 33.12 -20.16 -25.73
CA GLY A 328 33.05 -18.81 -25.15
C GLY A 328 33.83 -17.77 -25.97
N GLY A 329 34.98 -18.15 -26.55
CA GLY A 329 35.70 -17.32 -27.50
C GLY A 329 34.91 -17.01 -28.78
N LEU A 330 34.20 -18.02 -29.33
CA LEU A 330 33.27 -17.82 -30.45
C LEU A 330 32.10 -16.88 -30.08
N GLY A 331 31.65 -16.92 -28.83
CA GLY A 331 30.59 -16.04 -28.32
C GLY A 331 31.02 -14.57 -28.27
N LEU A 332 32.26 -14.29 -27.87
CA LEU A 332 32.83 -12.94 -27.92
C LEU A 332 32.99 -12.42 -29.35
N SER A 333 33.35 -13.29 -30.29
CA SER A 333 33.42 -12.95 -31.71
C SER A 333 32.03 -12.65 -32.28
N LEU A 334 31.01 -13.44 -31.90
CA LEU A 334 29.63 -13.23 -32.32
C LEU A 334 29.06 -11.91 -31.78
N ALA A 335 29.40 -11.55 -30.55
CA ALA A 335 28.95 -10.31 -29.89
C ALA A 335 29.69 -9.04 -30.37
N GLY A 336 30.64 -9.15 -31.31
CA GLY A 336 31.44 -8.01 -31.76
C GLY A 336 32.22 -7.35 -30.61
N ALA A 337 32.65 -8.14 -29.61
CA ALA A 337 33.19 -7.61 -28.37
C ALA A 337 34.45 -6.74 -28.60
N PRO A 338 34.61 -5.62 -27.87
CA PRO A 338 35.79 -4.77 -27.96
C PRO A 338 37.09 -5.57 -27.77
N LEU A 339 38.15 -5.17 -28.46
CA LEU A 339 39.46 -5.85 -28.42
C LEU A 339 39.97 -6.12 -26.99
N GLY A 340 39.70 -5.20 -26.05
CA GLY A 340 40.05 -5.37 -24.64
C GLY A 340 39.40 -6.58 -23.97
N TRP A 341 38.14 -6.89 -24.28
CA TRP A 341 37.43 -8.07 -23.75
C TRP A 341 37.97 -9.38 -24.33
N ILE A 342 38.32 -9.38 -25.62
CA ILE A 342 38.94 -10.53 -26.29
C ILE A 342 40.32 -10.81 -25.68
N ILE A 343 41.12 -9.77 -25.45
CA ILE A 343 42.42 -9.89 -24.76
C ILE A 343 42.23 -10.42 -23.34
N ALA A 344 41.30 -9.85 -22.57
CA ALA A 344 41.04 -10.28 -21.20
C ALA A 344 40.63 -11.76 -21.12
N TYR A 345 39.69 -12.18 -21.96
CA TYR A 345 39.25 -13.58 -22.04
C TYR A 345 40.39 -14.53 -22.41
N SER A 346 41.21 -14.14 -23.40
CA SER A 346 42.34 -14.94 -23.87
C SER A 346 43.43 -15.08 -22.80
N VAL A 347 43.75 -14.00 -22.08
CA VAL A 347 44.73 -14.02 -20.98
C VAL A 347 44.22 -14.89 -19.83
N ILE A 348 42.96 -14.75 -19.42
CA ILE A 348 42.39 -15.56 -18.34
C ILE A 348 42.32 -17.04 -18.74
N GLY A 349 41.93 -17.35 -19.98
CA GLY A 349 41.93 -18.71 -20.51
C GLY A 349 43.31 -19.34 -20.55
N LEU A 350 44.33 -18.58 -20.96
CA LEU A 350 45.72 -19.02 -20.96
C LEU A 350 46.24 -19.29 -19.54
N VAL A 351 46.05 -18.34 -18.63
CA VAL A 351 46.46 -18.47 -17.22
C VAL A 351 45.79 -19.66 -16.56
N THR A 352 44.49 -19.83 -16.78
CA THR A 352 43.74 -20.96 -16.20
C THR A 352 44.22 -22.28 -16.79
N SER A 353 44.49 -22.35 -18.09
CA SER A 353 45.03 -23.55 -18.74
C SER A 353 46.44 -23.89 -18.24
N LEU A 354 47.29 -22.88 -18.01
CA LEU A 354 48.63 -23.03 -17.43
C LEU A 354 48.55 -23.49 -15.96
N LEU A 355 47.66 -22.93 -15.15
CA LEU A 355 47.44 -23.36 -13.77
C LEU A 355 46.87 -24.78 -13.70
N TYR A 356 45.97 -25.13 -14.62
CA TYR A 356 45.39 -26.46 -14.70
C TYR A 356 46.42 -27.52 -15.10
N THR A 357 47.26 -27.21 -16.08
CA THR A 357 48.37 -28.10 -16.51
C THR A 357 49.47 -28.18 -15.46
N ALA A 358 49.83 -27.08 -14.79
CA ALA A 358 50.79 -27.07 -13.69
C ALA A 358 50.28 -27.83 -12.45
N GLY A 359 48.99 -27.68 -12.09
CA GLY A 359 48.33 -28.41 -11.01
C GLY A 359 48.24 -29.93 -11.25
N ALA A 360 48.30 -30.37 -12.50
CA ALA A 360 48.38 -31.77 -12.86
C ALA A 360 49.79 -32.37 -12.74
N VAL A 361 50.86 -31.54 -12.66
CA VAL A 361 52.25 -31.99 -12.86
C VAL A 361 53.10 -32.10 -11.58
N ARG A 362 52.88 -31.38 -10.46
CA ARG A 362 53.72 -31.59 -9.25
C ARG A 362 53.03 -31.26 -7.91
N LYS A 363 53.05 -32.23 -6.98
CA LYS A 363 52.40 -32.20 -5.66
C LYS A 363 53.11 -31.37 -4.56
N THR A 364 54.30 -30.83 -4.78
CA THR A 364 55.17 -30.43 -3.64
C THR A 364 55.47 -28.94 -3.54
N VAL A 365 55.45 -28.16 -4.62
CA VAL A 365 55.80 -26.72 -4.59
C VAL A 365 54.61 -25.83 -4.24
N ILE A 366 53.38 -26.33 -4.43
CA ILE A 366 52.14 -25.58 -4.18
C ILE A 366 51.75 -25.58 -2.70
N VAL A 367 52.21 -26.50 -1.84
CA VAL A 367 51.83 -26.46 -0.40
C VAL A 367 52.27 -25.16 0.27
N LEU A 368 53.41 -24.57 -0.14
CA LEU A 368 53.92 -23.32 0.43
C LEU A 368 53.27 -22.06 -0.18
N ILE A 369 53.02 -22.03 -1.49
CA ILE A 369 52.36 -20.90 -2.17
C ILE A 369 50.84 -20.92 -1.91
N PHE A 370 50.23 -22.10 -1.92
CA PHE A 370 48.83 -22.31 -1.54
C PHE A 370 48.64 -22.09 -0.05
N ALA A 371 49.56 -22.44 0.86
CA ALA A 371 49.42 -22.04 2.27
C ALA A 371 49.38 -20.50 2.43
N ALA A 372 50.21 -19.75 1.70
CA ALA A 372 50.20 -18.28 1.76
C ALA A 372 48.97 -17.65 1.08
N THR A 373 48.50 -18.23 -0.04
CA THR A 373 47.34 -17.73 -0.79
C THR A 373 46.02 -18.19 -0.16
N VAL A 374 45.97 -19.40 0.40
CA VAL A 374 44.86 -19.92 1.21
C VAL A 374 44.81 -19.23 2.56
N HIS A 375 45.92 -18.83 3.18
CA HIS A 375 45.85 -17.98 4.38
C HIS A 375 45.16 -16.63 4.06
N ASN A 376 45.48 -16.01 2.93
CA ASN A 376 44.81 -14.77 2.50
C ASN A 376 43.37 -14.99 2.00
N VAL A 377 43.06 -16.09 1.31
CA VAL A 377 41.69 -16.43 0.87
C VAL A 377 40.82 -16.91 2.03
N ILE A 378 41.38 -17.64 3.00
CA ILE A 378 40.71 -17.99 4.26
C ILE A 378 40.46 -16.72 5.06
N ASN A 379 41.39 -15.78 5.17
CA ASN A 379 41.13 -14.49 5.85
C ASN A 379 40.08 -13.65 5.09
N MET A 380 40.07 -13.67 3.75
CA MET A 380 39.05 -13.03 2.90
C MET A 380 37.67 -13.71 2.93
N ALA A 381 37.60 -15.01 3.26
CA ALA A 381 36.34 -15.78 3.41
C ALA A 381 35.84 -15.86 4.86
N ILE A 382 36.76 -15.84 5.84
CA ILE A 382 36.45 -15.75 7.27
C ILE A 382 35.70 -14.47 7.55
N LEU A 383 36.08 -13.33 6.96
CA LEU A 383 35.39 -12.07 7.26
C LEU A 383 33.91 -12.08 6.81
N PRO A 384 33.54 -12.48 5.57
CA PRO A 384 32.14 -12.65 5.16
C PRO A 384 31.40 -13.73 5.94
N ILE A 385 32.02 -14.89 6.24
CA ILE A 385 31.38 -15.97 7.00
C ILE A 385 31.17 -15.54 8.45
N ALA A 386 32.16 -14.91 9.09
CA ALA A 386 32.04 -14.33 10.42
C ALA A 386 31.00 -13.21 10.44
N THR A 387 30.94 -12.36 9.41
CA THR A 387 29.90 -11.32 9.29
C THR A 387 28.52 -11.94 9.12
N ALA A 388 28.37 -13.01 8.31
CA ALA A 388 27.11 -13.73 8.15
C ALA A 388 26.70 -14.45 9.44
N VAL A 389 27.65 -15.09 10.14
CA VAL A 389 27.40 -15.74 11.44
C VAL A 389 27.02 -14.69 12.50
N VAL A 390 27.73 -13.56 12.57
CA VAL A 390 27.38 -12.44 13.45
C VAL A 390 26.00 -11.89 13.08
N ALA A 391 25.69 -11.71 11.79
CA ALA A 391 24.37 -11.25 11.34
C ALA A 391 23.28 -12.26 11.72
N VAL A 392 23.50 -13.57 11.57
CA VAL A 392 22.57 -14.62 12.00
C VAL A 392 22.43 -14.64 13.52
N VAL A 393 23.52 -14.50 14.29
CA VAL A 393 23.48 -14.43 15.76
C VAL A 393 22.74 -13.18 16.23
N LEU A 394 22.99 -12.02 15.61
CA LEU A 394 22.27 -10.78 15.90
C LEU A 394 20.79 -10.90 15.49
N LEU A 395 20.49 -11.56 14.39
CA LEU A 395 19.12 -11.86 13.96
C LEU A 395 18.42 -12.80 14.94
N ILE A 396 19.09 -13.86 15.39
CA ILE A 396 18.56 -14.79 16.40
C ILE A 396 18.35 -14.05 17.73
N LYS A 397 19.31 -13.23 18.15
CA LYS A 397 19.19 -12.39 19.33
C LYS A 397 17.98 -11.47 19.22
N HIS A 398 17.88 -10.71 18.13
CA HIS A 398 16.82 -9.73 17.94
C HIS A 398 15.43 -10.36 17.79
N LEU A 399 15.32 -11.46 17.04
CA LEU A 399 14.03 -12.10 16.77
C LEU A 399 13.58 -13.05 17.90
N PHE A 400 14.49 -13.71 18.61
CA PHE A 400 14.15 -14.76 19.59
C PHE A 400 14.55 -14.42 21.02
N LEU A 401 15.81 -14.04 21.27
CA LEU A 401 16.32 -13.86 22.64
C LEU A 401 15.80 -12.57 23.29
N ASP A 402 15.79 -11.47 22.54
CA ASP A 402 15.32 -10.17 23.02
C ASP A 402 13.85 -10.19 23.45
N PRO A 403 12.89 -10.70 22.64
CA PRO A 403 11.49 -10.73 23.08
C PRO A 403 11.20 -11.74 24.20
N LEU A 404 11.92 -12.86 24.28
CA LEU A 404 11.59 -13.95 25.19
C LEU A 404 12.41 -13.97 26.49
N ILE A 405 13.71 -13.69 26.43
CA ILE A 405 14.66 -13.90 27.54
C ILE A 405 15.11 -12.56 28.14
N PHE A 406 15.48 -11.61 27.29
CA PHE A 406 16.00 -10.29 27.72
C PHE A 406 14.92 -9.22 27.81
N SER A 407 13.67 -9.53 27.42
CA SER A 407 12.58 -8.58 27.49
C SER A 407 12.31 -8.20 28.95
N PRO A 408 12.16 -6.89 29.24
CA PRO A 408 11.70 -6.45 30.57
C PRO A 408 10.31 -7.01 30.91
N LEU A 409 9.50 -7.37 29.91
CA LEU A 409 8.17 -7.96 30.08
C LEU A 409 8.19 -9.48 30.30
N ARG A 410 9.35 -10.12 30.48
CA ARG A 410 9.45 -11.58 30.67
C ARG A 410 8.72 -12.11 31.91
N HIS A 411 8.50 -11.25 32.91
CA HIS A 411 7.76 -11.60 34.13
C HIS A 411 6.24 -11.51 33.97
N VAL A 412 5.75 -10.89 32.89
CA VAL A 412 4.32 -10.78 32.61
C VAL A 412 3.84 -12.12 32.04
N PRO A 413 2.83 -12.76 32.63
CA PRO A 413 2.40 -14.09 32.19
C PRO A 413 1.71 -14.02 30.83
N GLY A 414 1.79 -15.11 30.05
CA GLY A 414 1.18 -15.21 28.74
C GLY A 414 1.86 -16.27 27.87
N PRO A 415 1.27 -16.65 26.73
CA PRO A 415 1.88 -17.65 25.86
C PRO A 415 3.13 -17.10 25.16
N LYS A 416 4.19 -17.91 25.13
CA LYS A 416 5.46 -17.55 24.47
C LYS A 416 5.27 -17.18 22.98
N SER A 417 4.26 -17.75 22.31
CA SER A 417 3.94 -17.41 20.91
C SER A 417 3.52 -15.95 20.71
N PHE A 418 2.86 -15.33 21.69
CA PHE A 418 2.49 -13.90 21.64
C PHE A 418 3.67 -13.03 22.06
N ALA A 419 4.44 -13.45 23.07
CA ALA A 419 5.66 -12.77 23.48
C ALA A 419 6.71 -12.71 22.35
N PHE A 420 6.78 -13.75 21.52
CA PHE A 420 7.76 -13.88 20.44
C PHE A 420 7.54 -12.89 19.30
N THR A 421 6.30 -12.68 18.86
CA THR A 421 6.02 -11.87 17.66
C THR A 421 4.65 -11.22 17.71
N LYS A 422 4.56 -9.96 17.24
CA LYS A 422 3.29 -9.25 17.08
C LYS A 422 2.36 -9.92 16.06
N TRP A 423 2.94 -10.68 15.13
CA TRP A 423 2.19 -11.35 14.06
C TRP A 423 1.25 -12.44 14.58
N ARG A 424 1.51 -12.98 15.78
CA ARG A 424 0.59 -13.92 16.40
C ARG A 424 -0.76 -13.27 16.72
N LEU A 425 -0.73 -12.03 17.22
CA LEU A 425 -1.95 -11.26 17.51
C LEU A 425 -2.57 -10.74 16.22
N ALA A 426 -1.76 -10.29 15.25
CA ALA A 426 -2.23 -9.93 13.91
C ALA A 426 -2.96 -11.09 13.22
N TYR A 427 -2.54 -12.33 13.43
CA TYR A 427 -3.25 -13.50 12.91
C TYR A 427 -4.62 -13.72 13.57
N GLU A 428 -4.78 -13.41 14.86
CA GLU A 428 -6.12 -13.40 15.50
C GLU A 428 -7.00 -12.26 14.97
N ASP A 429 -6.41 -11.09 14.71
CA ASP A 429 -7.11 -9.99 14.04
C ASP A 429 -7.57 -10.41 12.62
N TRP A 430 -6.75 -11.14 11.86
CA TRP A 430 -7.12 -11.62 10.52
C TRP A 430 -8.33 -12.57 10.55
N LYS A 431 -8.36 -13.48 11.52
CA LYS A 431 -9.48 -14.39 11.77
C LYS A 431 -10.72 -13.71 12.35
N GLY A 432 -10.59 -12.48 12.86
CA GLY A 432 -11.66 -11.78 13.57
C GLY A 432 -11.95 -12.37 14.95
N THR A 433 -10.95 -12.96 15.62
CA THR A 433 -11.09 -13.66 16.91
C THR A 433 -10.23 -13.05 18.03
N ARG A 434 -9.76 -11.81 17.85
CA ARG A 434 -8.85 -11.12 18.78
C ARG A 434 -9.38 -11.11 20.21
N THR A 435 -10.58 -10.57 20.44
CA THR A 435 -11.08 -10.30 21.80
C THR A 435 -11.45 -11.60 22.51
N ARG A 436 -12.02 -12.56 21.77
CA ARG A 436 -12.24 -13.93 22.26
C ARG A 436 -10.95 -14.60 22.70
N THR A 437 -9.89 -14.48 21.90
CA THR A 437 -8.58 -15.04 22.24
C THR A 437 -8.02 -14.37 23.49
N ILE A 438 -8.05 -13.04 23.58
CA ILE A 438 -7.58 -12.30 24.75
C ILE A 438 -8.36 -12.70 26.01
N PHE A 439 -9.67 -12.90 25.91
CA PHE A 439 -10.49 -13.40 27.02
C PHE A 439 -10.07 -14.79 27.48
N GLN A 440 -9.87 -15.74 26.57
CA GLN A 440 -9.36 -17.08 26.91
C GLN A 440 -7.98 -17.01 27.56
N LEU A 441 -7.13 -16.06 27.15
CA LEU A 441 -5.85 -15.85 27.80
C LEU A 441 -6.01 -15.29 29.22
N HIS A 442 -6.93 -14.36 29.45
CA HIS A 442 -7.23 -13.88 30.80
C HIS A 442 -7.80 -14.98 31.71
N GLN A 443 -8.64 -15.87 31.19
CA GLN A 443 -9.11 -17.04 31.95
C GLN A 443 -7.97 -17.98 32.35
N LYS A 444 -6.93 -18.09 31.53
CA LYS A 444 -5.80 -18.99 31.75
C LYS A 444 -4.67 -18.40 32.60
N TYR A 445 -4.33 -17.14 32.39
CA TYR A 445 -3.14 -16.49 32.95
C TYR A 445 -3.47 -15.42 34.01
N GLY A 446 -4.75 -15.09 34.21
CA GLY A 446 -5.21 -14.11 35.18
C GLY A 446 -5.40 -12.69 34.60
N PRO A 447 -5.47 -11.66 35.46
CA PRO A 447 -5.89 -10.31 35.06
C PRO A 447 -4.84 -9.53 34.26
N VAL A 448 -3.60 -10.00 34.16
CA VAL A 448 -2.54 -9.35 33.39
C VAL A 448 -1.96 -10.37 32.43
N VAL A 449 -1.92 -10.05 31.13
CA VAL A 449 -1.47 -10.99 30.10
C VAL A 449 -0.60 -10.29 29.05
N ARG A 450 0.57 -10.84 28.76
CA ARG A 450 1.41 -10.41 27.64
C ARG A 450 0.84 -10.96 26.32
N ILE A 451 0.38 -10.06 25.46
CA ILE A 451 -0.27 -10.38 24.16
C ILE A 451 0.57 -9.93 22.96
N GLY A 452 1.78 -9.41 23.19
CA GLY A 452 2.75 -9.10 22.14
C GLY A 452 4.16 -8.95 22.71
N PRO A 453 5.18 -8.79 21.84
CA PRO A 453 6.54 -8.50 22.30
C PRO A 453 6.62 -7.25 23.18
N ASN A 454 5.79 -6.24 22.88
CA ASN A 454 5.69 -4.96 23.59
C ASN A 454 4.21 -4.56 23.84
N GLU A 455 3.35 -5.55 24.12
CA GLU A 455 1.92 -5.33 24.34
C GLU A 455 1.38 -6.18 25.49
N VAL A 456 0.67 -5.55 26.43
CA VAL A 456 0.09 -6.16 27.63
C VAL A 456 -1.39 -5.83 27.76
N SER A 457 -2.21 -6.85 27.93
CA SER A 457 -3.65 -6.75 28.21
C SER A 457 -3.90 -6.83 29.72
N PHE A 458 -4.77 -5.96 30.22
CA PHE A 458 -5.21 -5.93 31.61
C PHE A 458 -6.72 -6.19 31.73
N ASN A 459 -7.14 -6.71 32.87
CA ASN A 459 -8.54 -6.97 33.20
C ASN A 459 -8.80 -6.82 34.72
N SER A 460 -8.55 -5.62 35.25
CA SER A 460 -8.77 -5.29 36.66
C SER A 460 -9.23 -3.82 36.83
N LEU A 461 -9.95 -3.52 37.93
CA LEU A 461 -10.34 -2.13 38.24
C LEU A 461 -9.13 -1.23 38.55
N SER A 462 -8.05 -1.79 39.09
CA SER A 462 -6.82 -1.04 39.41
C SER A 462 -6.12 -0.59 38.13
N ALA A 463 -5.95 -1.49 37.16
CA ALA A 463 -5.44 -1.15 35.84
C ALA A 463 -6.38 -0.19 35.10
N LEU A 464 -7.70 -0.39 35.20
CA LEU A 464 -8.69 0.50 34.59
C LEU A 464 -8.53 1.94 35.06
N ARG A 465 -8.40 2.14 36.38
CA ARG A 465 -8.16 3.47 36.99
C ARG A 465 -6.81 4.05 36.58
N THR A 466 -5.76 3.22 36.55
CA THR A 466 -4.40 3.67 36.21
C THR A 466 -4.29 4.09 34.74
N ILE A 467 -4.85 3.29 33.82
CA ILE A 467 -4.71 3.49 32.38
C ILE A 467 -5.78 4.47 31.84
N TYR A 468 -7.02 4.38 32.32
CA TYR A 468 -8.16 5.13 31.78
C TYR A 468 -8.89 5.98 32.81
N GLY A 469 -8.33 6.15 34.01
CA GLY A 469 -8.93 6.99 35.05
C GLY A 469 -8.71 8.50 34.83
N PRO A 470 -9.38 9.34 35.63
CA PRO A 470 -9.10 10.77 35.70
C PRO A 470 -7.61 11.04 35.97
N GLY A 471 -7.01 11.98 35.23
CA GLY A 471 -5.60 12.32 35.38
C GLY A 471 -4.60 11.32 34.77
N SER A 472 -5.07 10.25 34.10
CA SER A 472 -4.19 9.30 33.43
C SER A 472 -3.27 9.98 32.40
N ARG A 473 -1.99 9.58 32.43
CA ARG A 473 -0.95 10.04 31.51
C ARG A 473 -0.88 9.21 30.22
N PHE A 474 -1.64 8.12 30.15
CA PHE A 474 -1.60 7.19 29.03
C PHE A 474 -2.30 7.77 27.79
N GLY A 475 -1.51 8.00 26.74
CA GLY A 475 -1.95 8.53 25.44
C GLY A 475 -2.49 7.43 24.50
N ARG A 476 -3.21 7.83 23.46
CA ARG A 476 -3.68 6.91 22.39
C ARG A 476 -2.52 6.50 21.50
N THR A 477 -2.37 5.23 21.14
CA THR A 477 -1.23 4.79 20.30
C THR A 477 -1.40 5.15 18.82
N SER A 478 -0.39 4.84 17.99
CA SER A 478 -0.46 5.01 16.54
C SER A 478 -1.58 4.21 15.86
N PHE A 479 -2.17 3.23 16.55
CA PHE A 479 -3.36 2.49 16.11
C PHE A 479 -4.50 3.43 15.69
N TYR A 480 -4.71 4.52 16.44
CA TYR A 480 -5.84 5.43 16.20
C TYR A 480 -5.67 6.27 14.94
N ARG A 481 -4.47 6.36 14.35
CA ARG A 481 -4.22 7.15 13.13
C ARG A 481 -4.96 6.61 11.91
N MET A 482 -5.51 5.40 11.96
CA MET A 482 -6.41 4.91 10.90
C MET A 482 -7.74 5.68 10.82
N PHE A 483 -8.10 6.42 11.87
CA PHE A 483 -9.28 7.28 11.93
C PHE A 483 -8.98 8.75 11.64
N ASP A 484 -7.75 9.07 11.21
CA ASP A 484 -7.48 10.42 10.70
C ASP A 484 -8.35 10.65 9.45
N VAL A 485 -8.92 11.84 9.36
CA VAL A 485 -9.75 12.24 8.23
C VAL A 485 -9.12 13.48 7.59
N TYR A 486 -9.09 13.50 6.25
CA TYR A 486 -8.48 14.58 5.45
C TYR A 486 -7.01 14.90 5.78
N GLY A 487 -6.28 13.92 6.32
CA GLY A 487 -4.87 14.09 6.72
C GLY A 487 -4.66 14.76 8.07
N GLU A 488 -5.73 15.09 8.80
CA GLU A 488 -5.68 15.83 10.06
C GLU A 488 -6.00 14.95 11.27
N GLN A 489 -5.45 15.31 12.44
CA GLN A 489 -5.87 14.69 13.72
C GLN A 489 -7.18 15.32 14.20
N ASN A 490 -8.04 14.50 14.80
CA ASN A 490 -9.30 14.91 15.43
C ASN A 490 -9.32 14.48 16.90
N LEU A 491 -10.38 14.83 17.63
CA LEU A 491 -10.53 14.45 19.04
C LEU A 491 -10.33 12.95 19.27
N PHE A 492 -10.79 12.08 18.37
CA PHE A 492 -10.53 10.65 18.50
C PHE A 492 -9.04 10.28 18.27
N THR A 493 -8.30 10.91 17.37
CA THR A 493 -6.93 10.44 17.05
C THR A 493 -5.80 11.09 17.85
N LEU A 494 -6.06 12.19 18.56
CA LEU A 494 -5.05 12.91 19.36
C LEU A 494 -4.32 12.02 20.37
N HIS A 495 -3.00 11.88 20.20
CA HIS A 495 -2.12 11.09 21.09
C HIS A 495 -2.08 11.66 22.52
N SER A 496 -1.71 12.93 22.68
CA SER A 496 -1.45 13.58 23.96
C SER A 496 -2.72 13.83 24.80
N PRO A 497 -2.76 13.40 26.08
CA PRO A 497 -3.87 13.73 26.99
C PRO A 497 -4.15 15.23 27.10
N LYS A 498 -3.10 16.07 27.08
CA LYS A 498 -3.23 17.52 27.16
C LYS A 498 -3.95 18.09 25.93
N ALA A 499 -3.42 17.81 24.73
CA ALA A 499 -3.99 18.31 23.47
C ALA A 499 -5.45 17.85 23.28
N HIS A 500 -5.76 16.61 23.65
CA HIS A 500 -7.14 16.12 23.66
C HIS A 500 -8.01 16.85 24.67
N GLY A 501 -7.52 17.11 25.87
CA GLY A 501 -8.26 17.86 26.89
C GLY A 501 -8.61 19.26 26.41
N GLU A 502 -7.67 19.94 25.76
CA GLU A 502 -7.87 21.26 25.13
C GLU A 502 -8.90 21.19 24.01
N ARG A 503 -8.78 20.23 23.08
CA ARG A 503 -9.76 20.02 22.01
C ARG A 503 -11.16 19.69 22.54
N LYS A 504 -11.26 18.82 23.55
CA LYS A 504 -12.53 18.38 24.15
C LYS A 504 -13.31 19.55 24.77
N LYS A 505 -12.64 20.53 25.39
CA LYS A 505 -13.27 21.69 26.02
C LYS A 505 -14.13 22.49 25.03
N LEU A 506 -13.75 22.51 23.76
CA LEU A 506 -14.49 23.22 22.71
C LEU A 506 -15.85 22.60 22.39
N LEU A 507 -16.01 21.30 22.70
CA LEU A 507 -17.11 20.48 22.21
C LEU A 507 -17.97 19.90 23.34
N SER A 508 -17.43 19.79 24.56
CA SER A 508 -18.09 19.08 25.66
C SER A 508 -19.42 19.70 26.09
N HIS A 509 -19.62 21.00 25.90
CA HIS A 509 -20.89 21.66 26.23
C HIS A 509 -22.04 21.14 25.38
N ALA A 510 -21.85 21.07 24.05
CA ALA A 510 -22.87 20.62 23.10
C ALA A 510 -23.34 19.17 23.37
N TYR A 511 -22.43 18.32 23.88
CA TYR A 511 -22.71 16.93 24.25
C TYR A 511 -23.13 16.73 25.71
N SER A 512 -23.24 17.80 26.51
CA SER A 512 -23.66 17.68 27.90
C SER A 512 -25.11 17.19 28.00
N LYS A 513 -25.41 16.40 29.05
CA LYS A 513 -26.78 15.91 29.29
C LYS A 513 -27.80 17.04 29.30
N SER A 514 -27.48 18.17 29.96
CA SER A 514 -28.37 19.33 30.05
C SER A 514 -28.70 19.98 28.71
N VAL A 515 -27.81 19.87 27.71
CA VAL A 515 -28.01 20.44 26.38
C VAL A 515 -28.76 19.46 25.48
N VAL A 516 -28.31 18.20 25.39
CA VAL A 516 -28.93 17.22 24.48
C VAL A 516 -30.36 16.82 24.87
N MET A 517 -30.70 16.96 26.16
CA MET A 517 -32.05 16.67 26.67
C MET A 517 -33.05 17.79 26.37
N LYS A 518 -32.59 18.99 25.94
CA LYS A 518 -33.46 20.13 25.64
C LYS A 518 -33.73 20.26 24.15
N GLN A 519 -34.69 21.11 23.82
CA GLN A 519 -34.90 21.60 22.46
C GLN A 519 -33.68 22.38 21.97
N PRO A 520 -33.37 22.34 20.66
CA PRO A 520 -33.99 21.56 19.58
C PRO A 520 -33.61 20.06 19.52
N THR A 521 -32.54 19.62 20.20
CA THR A 521 -31.96 18.27 20.03
C THR A 521 -32.91 17.16 20.45
N ALA A 522 -33.56 17.27 21.61
CA ALA A 522 -34.51 16.26 22.06
C ALA A 522 -35.66 16.03 21.06
N LYS A 523 -36.31 17.10 20.58
CA LYS A 523 -37.40 16.98 19.59
C LYS A 523 -36.93 16.48 18.24
N MET A 524 -35.69 16.81 17.87
CA MET A 524 -35.07 16.27 16.67
C MET A 524 -35.01 14.73 16.75
N VAL A 525 -34.55 14.17 17.87
CA VAL A 525 -34.50 12.72 18.12
C VAL A 525 -35.90 12.11 18.21
N GLU A 526 -36.81 12.73 18.97
CA GLU A 526 -38.21 12.27 19.11
C GLU A 526 -38.94 12.19 17.76
N ARG A 527 -38.77 13.21 16.92
CA ARG A 527 -39.36 13.24 15.57
C ARG A 527 -38.81 12.11 14.70
N ARG A 528 -37.50 11.84 14.78
CA ARG A 528 -36.89 10.74 14.02
C ARG A 528 -37.26 9.36 14.55
N ALA A 529 -37.49 9.23 15.85
CA ALA A 529 -38.03 8.00 16.40
C ALA A 529 -39.43 7.71 15.83
N ARG A 530 -40.30 8.74 15.71
CA ARG A 530 -41.58 8.56 15.00
C ARG A 530 -41.39 8.18 13.53
N GLN A 531 -40.51 8.86 12.81
CA GLN A 531 -40.22 8.55 11.41
C GLN A 531 -39.67 7.12 11.23
N TYR A 532 -38.89 6.62 12.19
CA TYR A 532 -38.43 5.24 12.18
C TYR A 532 -39.60 4.26 12.34
N LEU A 533 -40.54 4.54 13.25
CA LEU A 533 -41.77 3.75 13.35
C LEU A 533 -42.59 3.78 12.04
N ASP A 534 -42.72 4.94 11.39
CA ASP A 534 -43.37 5.05 10.07
C ASP A 534 -42.68 4.15 9.04
N LEU A 535 -41.34 4.08 9.06
CA LEU A 535 -40.54 3.21 8.18
C LEU A 535 -40.80 1.72 8.45
N ILE A 536 -41.00 1.32 9.71
CA ILE A 536 -41.34 -0.06 10.11
C ILE A 536 -42.76 -0.41 9.68
N GLU A 537 -43.73 0.48 9.92
CA GLU A 537 -45.13 0.28 9.54
C GLU A 537 -45.32 0.17 8.01
N ALA A 538 -44.41 0.76 7.24
CA ALA A 538 -44.39 0.66 5.79
C ALA A 538 -43.78 -0.66 5.25
N GLN A 539 -43.13 -1.48 6.09
CA GLN A 539 -42.54 -2.74 5.63
C GLN A 539 -43.61 -3.82 5.38
N PRO A 540 -43.43 -4.67 4.35
CA PRO A 540 -44.28 -5.85 4.16
C PRO A 540 -44.29 -6.73 5.40
N GLU A 541 -45.49 -7.12 5.84
CA GLU A 541 -45.72 -7.92 7.06
C GLU A 541 -45.10 -7.33 8.35
N MET A 542 -44.70 -6.05 8.33
CA MET A 542 -43.91 -5.39 9.37
C MET A 542 -42.66 -6.19 9.77
N ILE A 543 -42.02 -6.84 8.78
CA ILE A 543 -40.71 -7.46 8.94
C ILE A 543 -39.65 -6.48 8.42
N SER A 544 -38.68 -6.14 9.26
CA SER A 544 -37.63 -5.18 8.91
C SER A 544 -36.23 -5.76 9.08
N GLU A 545 -35.36 -5.47 8.13
CA GLU A 545 -33.91 -5.64 8.27
C GLU A 545 -33.39 -4.46 9.11
N ILE A 546 -33.23 -4.71 10.42
CA ILE A 546 -32.97 -3.64 11.38
C ILE A 546 -31.52 -3.17 11.38
N PHE A 547 -30.56 -3.92 10.82
CA PHE A 547 -29.19 -3.44 10.71
C PHE A 547 -29.17 -2.14 9.89
N SER A 548 -29.63 -2.20 8.64
CA SER A 548 -29.57 -1.06 7.72
C SER A 548 -30.51 0.07 8.16
N THR A 549 -31.72 -0.26 8.60
CA THR A 549 -32.71 0.77 8.96
C THR A 549 -32.31 1.55 10.22
N LEU A 550 -31.68 0.90 11.21
CA LEU A 550 -31.16 1.61 12.39
C LEU A 550 -29.95 2.48 12.04
N HIS A 551 -29.13 2.06 11.06
CA HIS A 551 -28.09 2.94 10.53
C HIS A 551 -28.68 4.19 9.86
N TYR A 552 -29.85 4.10 9.21
CA TYR A 552 -30.55 5.29 8.72
C TYR A 552 -31.00 6.21 9.86
N TYR A 553 -31.47 5.64 10.96
CA TYR A 553 -31.88 6.39 12.14
C TYR A 553 -30.72 7.19 12.74
N SER A 554 -29.60 6.53 13.04
CA SER A 554 -28.41 7.17 13.60
C SER A 554 -27.75 8.14 12.61
N LEU A 555 -27.72 7.82 11.31
CA LEU A 555 -27.24 8.71 10.24
C LEU A 555 -28.01 10.04 10.22
N ASP A 556 -29.34 9.99 10.21
CA ASP A 556 -30.16 11.21 10.21
C ASP A 556 -29.95 12.00 11.51
N ASN A 557 -29.86 11.33 12.67
CA ASN A 557 -29.55 11.95 13.96
C ASN A 557 -28.23 12.72 13.98
N ILE A 558 -27.13 12.02 13.73
CA ILE A 558 -25.80 12.59 13.90
C ILE A 558 -25.51 13.69 12.88
N THR A 559 -26.00 13.55 11.64
CA THR A 559 -25.74 14.56 10.60
C THR A 559 -26.41 15.88 10.89
N ALA A 560 -27.63 15.86 11.44
CA ALA A 560 -28.26 17.11 11.88
C ALA A 560 -27.66 17.67 13.15
N PHE A 561 -27.19 16.82 14.08
CA PHE A 561 -26.50 17.28 15.28
C PHE A 561 -25.16 17.97 14.93
N VAL A 562 -24.40 17.39 13.99
CA VAL A 562 -23.07 17.90 13.61
C VAL A 562 -23.17 19.07 12.63
N TYR A 563 -23.97 18.95 11.58
CA TYR A 563 -23.99 19.88 10.45
C TYR A 563 -25.22 20.78 10.38
N GLY A 564 -26.26 20.51 11.18
CA GLY A 564 -27.52 21.25 11.07
C GLY A 564 -28.12 21.15 9.67
N GLU A 565 -28.65 22.25 9.15
CA GLU A 565 -29.28 22.29 7.83
C GLU A 565 -28.33 22.07 6.66
N TYR A 566 -27.04 22.37 6.83
CA TYR A 566 -26.01 22.28 5.78
C TYR A 566 -25.66 20.84 5.38
N GLY A 567 -25.95 19.87 6.24
CA GLY A 567 -25.55 18.48 6.01
C GLY A 567 -26.49 17.42 6.58
N GLN A 568 -27.64 17.80 7.15
CA GLN A 568 -28.61 16.82 7.64
C GLN A 568 -29.07 15.87 6.54
N THR A 569 -29.12 14.59 6.88
CA THR A 569 -29.59 13.54 5.98
C THR A 569 -31.07 13.22 6.18
N ALA A 570 -31.60 12.37 5.29
CA ALA A 570 -33.01 12.00 5.21
C ALA A 570 -33.16 10.53 4.78
N ALA A 571 -32.27 9.67 5.26
CA ALA A 571 -32.24 8.25 4.95
C ALA A 571 -33.49 7.53 5.46
N ILE A 572 -34.01 7.87 6.65
CA ILE A 572 -35.25 7.28 7.18
C ILE A 572 -36.42 7.56 6.23
N ARG A 573 -36.49 8.81 5.73
CA ARG A 573 -37.52 9.29 4.81
C ARG A 573 -37.39 8.80 3.37
N GLY A 574 -36.42 7.94 3.06
CA GLY A 574 -36.34 7.29 1.74
C GLY A 574 -35.37 7.92 0.75
N SER A 575 -34.53 8.88 1.14
CA SER A 575 -33.49 9.41 0.23
C SER A 575 -32.52 8.30 -0.17
N ALA A 576 -32.56 7.88 -1.44
CA ALA A 576 -31.69 6.85 -1.98
C ALA A 576 -30.21 7.25 -1.87
N PHE A 577 -29.89 8.53 -2.15
CA PHE A 577 -28.54 9.06 -2.01
C PHE A 577 -28.03 8.94 -0.56
N HIS A 578 -28.84 9.32 0.43
CA HIS A 578 -28.44 9.23 1.83
C HIS A 578 -28.33 7.78 2.32
N ARG A 579 -29.24 6.89 1.89
CA ARG A 579 -29.15 5.45 2.20
C ARG A 579 -27.90 4.81 1.60
N ALA A 580 -27.43 5.27 0.44
CA ALA A 580 -26.21 4.76 -0.19
C ALA A 580 -24.93 5.11 0.59
N LEU A 581 -24.95 6.12 1.46
CA LEU A 581 -23.79 6.54 2.26
C LEU A 581 -23.26 5.43 3.18
N ILE A 582 -24.12 4.49 3.60
CA ILE A 582 -23.73 3.38 4.46
C ILE A 582 -23.30 2.12 3.69
N SER A 583 -23.33 2.12 2.35
CA SER A 583 -23.02 0.92 1.56
C SER A 583 -21.62 0.35 1.82
N ASP A 584 -20.62 1.21 2.02
CA ASP A 584 -19.24 0.81 2.28
C ASP A 584 -18.97 0.30 3.71
N ILE A 585 -19.83 0.67 4.68
CA ILE A 585 -19.75 0.17 6.07
C ILE A 585 -20.42 -1.21 6.23
N LEU A 586 -21.35 -1.54 5.33
CA LEU A 586 -22.01 -2.86 5.26
C LEU A 586 -21.13 -3.91 4.58
N HIS A 587 -20.05 -3.49 3.90
CA HIS A 587 -19.24 -4.40 3.10
C HIS A 587 -18.26 -5.21 3.99
N PRO A 588 -18.31 -6.56 4.00
CA PRO A 588 -17.48 -7.39 4.90
C PRO A 588 -15.96 -7.21 4.73
N SER A 589 -15.51 -6.89 3.50
CA SER A 589 -14.09 -6.59 3.23
C SER A 589 -13.52 -5.40 4.01
N ARG A 590 -14.35 -4.56 4.67
CA ARG A 590 -13.86 -3.48 5.56
C ARG A 590 -12.92 -3.99 6.66
N ARG A 591 -13.10 -5.25 7.09
CA ARG A 591 -12.22 -5.89 8.07
C ARG A 591 -10.82 -6.12 7.52
N ARG A 592 -10.71 -6.59 6.27
CA ARG A 592 -9.43 -6.82 5.58
C ARG A 592 -8.69 -5.51 5.35
N LEU A 593 -9.43 -4.45 4.99
CA LEU A 593 -8.88 -3.09 4.89
C LEU A 593 -8.33 -2.61 6.24
N SER A 594 -9.13 -2.70 7.31
CA SER A 594 -8.71 -2.31 8.66
C SER A 594 -7.46 -3.07 9.12
N TRP A 595 -7.43 -4.39 8.90
CA TRP A 595 -6.27 -5.23 9.20
C TRP A 595 -5.02 -4.77 8.45
N SER A 596 -5.16 -4.49 7.15
CA SER A 596 -4.05 -4.07 6.29
C SER A 596 -3.53 -2.68 6.68
N ILE A 597 -4.42 -1.74 7.05
CA ILE A 597 -4.02 -0.41 7.55
C ILE A 597 -3.23 -0.52 8.85
N VAL A 598 -3.65 -1.40 9.78
CA VAL A 598 -2.99 -1.57 11.08
C VAL A 598 -1.64 -2.27 10.95
N HIS A 599 -1.57 -3.36 10.19
CA HIS A 599 -0.39 -4.25 10.16
C HIS A 599 0.54 -4.01 8.96
N LEU A 600 0.03 -3.48 7.85
CA LEU A 600 0.73 -3.26 6.57
C LEU A 600 0.53 -1.83 6.04
N LYS A 601 0.59 -0.83 6.91
CA LYS A 601 0.27 0.58 6.60
C LYS A 601 0.92 1.10 5.32
N SER A 602 2.25 1.02 5.20
CA SER A 602 2.98 1.57 4.05
C SER A 602 2.64 0.87 2.74
N LEU A 603 2.50 -0.46 2.77
CA LEU A 603 2.10 -1.24 1.60
C LEU A 603 0.67 -0.89 1.19
N THR A 604 -0.25 -0.82 2.15
CA THR A 604 -1.65 -0.45 1.89
C THR A 604 -1.73 0.94 1.28
N GLN A 605 -1.04 1.93 1.86
CA GLN A 605 -0.99 3.29 1.29
C GLN A 605 -0.39 3.31 -0.12
N TRP A 606 0.64 2.52 -0.39
CA TRP A 606 1.21 2.40 -1.73
C TRP A 606 0.20 1.80 -2.72
N LEU A 607 -0.49 0.71 -2.36
CA LEU A 607 -1.48 0.04 -3.21
C LEU A 607 -2.61 1.00 -3.64
N TYR A 608 -3.19 1.74 -2.69
CA TYR A 608 -4.29 2.68 -2.98
C TYR A 608 -3.86 3.98 -3.69
N ARG A 609 -2.55 4.25 -3.81
CA ARG A 609 -2.02 5.39 -4.56
C ARG A 609 -1.79 5.09 -6.05
N GLN A 610 -1.81 3.82 -6.44
CA GLN A 610 -1.54 3.44 -7.82
C GLN A 610 -2.70 3.85 -8.75
N SER A 611 -2.35 4.33 -9.95
CA SER A 611 -3.30 4.73 -10.99
C SER A 611 -2.83 4.20 -12.37
N GLY A 612 -3.66 4.38 -13.40
CA GLY A 612 -3.37 3.87 -14.75
C GLY A 612 -3.22 2.34 -14.79
N LEU A 613 -2.26 1.85 -15.58
CA LEU A 613 -1.99 0.40 -15.72
C LEU A 613 -1.61 -0.25 -14.38
N MET A 614 -0.73 0.39 -13.60
CA MET A 614 -0.35 -0.13 -12.28
C MET A 614 -1.57 -0.18 -11.35
N GLY A 615 -2.44 0.84 -11.41
CA GLY A 615 -3.73 0.84 -10.73
C GLY A 615 -4.58 -0.38 -11.10
N GLN A 616 -4.73 -0.67 -12.40
CA GLN A 616 -5.49 -1.84 -12.88
C GLN A 616 -4.88 -3.17 -12.42
N LEU A 617 -3.55 -3.29 -12.41
CA LEU A 617 -2.85 -4.49 -11.96
C LEU A 617 -3.00 -4.74 -10.45
N VAL A 618 -3.06 -3.68 -9.64
CA VAL A 618 -3.22 -3.83 -8.18
C VAL A 618 -4.68 -4.00 -7.73
N GLN A 619 -5.68 -3.65 -8.56
CA GLN A 619 -7.11 -3.80 -8.20
C GLN A 619 -7.44 -5.18 -7.61
N PRO A 620 -7.04 -6.32 -8.21
CA PRO A 620 -7.41 -7.65 -7.70
C PRO A 620 -6.84 -7.97 -6.32
N VAL A 621 -5.76 -7.30 -5.91
CA VAL A 621 -5.08 -7.53 -4.62
C VAL A 621 -5.41 -6.48 -3.56
N LEU A 622 -6.27 -5.50 -3.87
CA LEU A 622 -6.71 -4.52 -2.89
C LEU A 622 -7.44 -5.21 -1.73
N PRO A 623 -7.13 -4.87 -0.46
CA PRO A 623 -7.84 -5.42 0.70
C PRO A 623 -9.37 -5.21 0.63
N MET A 624 -9.79 -4.10 0.02
CA MET A 624 -11.18 -3.76 -0.27
C MET A 624 -11.25 -2.94 -1.56
N GLN A 625 -12.19 -3.27 -2.44
CA GLN A 625 -12.40 -2.51 -3.68
C GLN A 625 -12.94 -1.11 -3.36
N GLN A 626 -12.65 -0.14 -4.24
CA GLN A 626 -13.23 1.20 -4.09
C GLN A 626 -14.74 1.16 -4.44
N PRO A 627 -15.59 1.95 -3.75
CA PRO A 627 -15.28 2.85 -2.64
C PRO A 627 -14.89 2.10 -1.36
N THR A 628 -13.87 2.60 -0.66
CA THR A 628 -13.43 2.03 0.62
C THR A 628 -14.34 2.47 1.77
N THR A 629 -14.23 1.82 2.92
CA THR A 629 -15.01 2.16 4.13
C THR A 629 -14.99 3.66 4.42
N TYR A 630 -16.17 4.23 4.63
CA TYR A 630 -16.42 5.65 4.90
C TYR A 630 -16.13 6.61 3.74
N THR A 631 -15.89 6.14 2.52
CA THR A 631 -15.67 7.04 1.37
C THR A 631 -16.90 7.91 1.11
N GLY A 632 -18.11 7.33 1.11
CA GLY A 632 -19.35 8.10 0.90
C GLY A 632 -19.59 9.11 2.03
N ILE A 633 -19.48 8.64 3.27
CA ILE A 633 -19.65 9.47 4.47
C ILE A 633 -18.65 10.64 4.52
N ARG A 634 -17.37 10.40 4.21
CA ARG A 634 -16.35 11.46 4.13
C ARG A 634 -16.63 12.44 2.99
N GLY A 635 -17.09 11.95 1.84
CA GLY A 635 -17.52 12.83 0.74
C GLY A 635 -18.63 13.79 1.17
N HIS A 636 -19.69 13.25 1.79
CA HIS A 636 -20.82 14.04 2.31
C HIS A 636 -20.38 15.03 3.40
N ALA A 637 -19.56 14.58 4.35
CA ALA A 637 -19.01 15.41 5.42
C ALA A 637 -18.23 16.62 4.90
N LEU A 638 -17.37 16.42 3.90
CA LEU A 638 -16.58 17.49 3.29
C LEU A 638 -17.46 18.46 2.50
N GLN A 639 -18.48 17.94 1.80
CA GLN A 639 -19.44 18.79 1.09
C GLN A 639 -20.24 19.66 2.06
N ALA A 640 -20.78 19.09 3.13
CA ALA A 640 -21.51 19.82 4.17
C ALA A 640 -20.64 20.93 4.80
N PHE A 641 -19.36 20.63 5.06
CA PHE A 641 -18.42 21.64 5.57
C PHE A 641 -18.19 22.78 4.57
N ARG A 642 -18.01 22.47 3.28
CA ARG A 642 -17.84 23.49 2.23
C ARG A 642 -19.08 24.36 2.07
N SER A 643 -20.27 23.77 2.11
CA SER A 643 -21.54 24.49 2.04
C SER A 643 -21.71 25.46 3.20
N PHE A 644 -21.45 25.00 4.43
CA PHE A 644 -21.46 25.87 5.61
C PHE A 644 -20.45 27.00 5.49
N LYS A 645 -19.19 26.69 5.14
CA LYS A 645 -18.11 27.67 5.03
C LYS A 645 -18.45 28.76 4.01
N ALA A 646 -18.93 28.37 2.83
CA ALA A 646 -19.27 29.33 1.76
C ALA A 646 -20.34 30.34 2.21
N GLU A 647 -21.29 29.92 3.04
CA GLU A 647 -22.28 30.83 3.61
C GLU A 647 -21.69 31.69 4.73
N ALA A 648 -20.93 31.08 5.65
CA ALA A 648 -20.30 31.75 6.79
C ALA A 648 -19.30 32.85 6.38
N GLU A 649 -18.65 32.71 5.21
CA GLU A 649 -17.76 33.74 4.66
C GLU A 649 -18.51 34.91 4.02
N VAL A 650 -19.73 34.69 3.51
CA VAL A 650 -20.55 35.72 2.84
C VAL A 650 -21.41 36.47 3.84
N ALA A 651 -21.96 35.77 4.83
CA ALA A 651 -22.80 36.32 5.87
C ALA A 651 -22.37 35.74 7.21
N LYS A 652 -22.37 36.57 8.26
CA LYS A 652 -22.16 36.08 9.63
C LYS A 652 -23.15 34.93 9.85
N PRO A 653 -22.70 33.72 10.26
CA PRO A 653 -23.59 32.62 10.53
C PRO A 653 -24.74 33.08 11.42
N PRO A 654 -25.99 32.68 11.14
CA PRO A 654 -27.12 33.12 11.95
C PRO A 654 -26.81 32.83 13.42
N GLU A 655 -26.99 33.85 14.27
CA GLU A 655 -26.81 33.63 15.71
C GLU A 655 -27.77 32.51 16.16
N PRO A 656 -27.32 31.61 17.06
CA PRO A 656 -28.15 30.50 17.50
C PRO A 656 -29.49 31.04 17.97
N LYS A 657 -30.58 30.64 17.29
CA LYS A 657 -31.93 31.06 17.68
C LYS A 657 -32.37 30.44 19.02
N ASP A 658 -31.66 29.42 19.48
CA ASP A 658 -31.86 28.65 20.72
C ASP A 658 -30.50 28.27 21.36
N ASP A 659 -30.49 27.73 22.59
CA ASP A 659 -29.31 27.26 23.34
C ASP A 659 -28.47 26.14 22.63
N HIS A 660 -28.88 25.67 21.45
CA HIS A 660 -28.18 24.62 20.71
C HIS A 660 -27.64 25.11 19.37
N MET A 661 -26.34 24.91 19.21
CA MET A 661 -25.60 25.20 18.00
C MET A 661 -25.01 23.89 17.45
N PRO A 662 -25.22 23.55 16.17
CA PRO A 662 -24.51 22.47 15.50
C PRO A 662 -23.00 22.50 15.76
N ILE A 663 -22.38 21.32 15.81
CA ILE A 663 -20.94 21.20 16.09
C ILE A 663 -20.10 22.03 15.11
N ILE A 664 -20.47 22.04 13.82
CA ILE A 664 -19.76 22.82 12.81
C ILE A 664 -19.76 24.33 13.11
N GLN A 665 -20.89 24.87 13.58
CA GLN A 665 -21.01 26.28 13.97
C GLN A 665 -20.22 26.56 15.26
N SER A 666 -20.25 25.62 16.22
CA SER A 666 -19.49 25.75 17.47
C SER A 666 -17.99 25.85 17.23
N LEU A 667 -17.47 25.02 16.31
CA LEU A 667 -16.07 25.05 15.90
C LEU A 667 -15.70 26.33 15.14
N TRP A 668 -16.61 26.80 14.28
CA TRP A 668 -16.44 28.06 13.54
C TRP A 668 -16.35 29.28 14.47
N GLN A 669 -17.27 29.41 15.43
CA GLN A 669 -17.25 30.50 16.40
C GLN A 669 -15.96 30.50 17.23
N TYR A 670 -15.49 29.32 17.64
CA TYR A 670 -14.21 29.21 18.32
C TYR A 670 -13.05 29.67 17.42
N HIS A 671 -13.02 29.20 16.17
CA HIS A 671 -12.01 29.60 15.19
C HIS A 671 -11.94 31.13 15.04
N GLU A 672 -13.08 31.79 14.82
CA GLU A 672 -13.17 33.24 14.70
C GLU A 672 -12.66 33.95 15.97
N SER A 673 -13.01 33.46 17.16
CA SER A 673 -12.61 34.07 18.44
C SER A 673 -11.11 33.99 18.75
N GLN A 674 -10.37 33.10 18.08
CA GLN A 674 -8.97 32.82 18.38
C GLN A 674 -8.01 33.17 17.23
N MET A 675 -8.47 33.79 16.14
CA MET A 675 -7.59 34.11 15.00
C MET A 675 -6.42 35.03 15.40
N PRO A 676 -5.17 34.71 14.97
CA PRO A 676 -4.76 33.68 13.98
C PRO A 676 -4.49 32.26 14.55
N GLY A 677 -4.70 32.00 15.85
CA GLY A 677 -4.44 30.72 16.52
C GLY A 677 -5.61 29.71 16.54
N GLY A 678 -6.68 29.96 15.78
CA GLY A 678 -7.83 29.06 15.65
C GLY A 678 -7.55 27.77 14.87
N LEU A 679 -8.54 26.86 14.82
CA LEU A 679 -8.44 25.61 14.04
C LEU A 679 -8.48 25.89 12.53
N ASN A 680 -7.62 25.27 11.72
CA ASN A 680 -7.75 25.43 10.27
C ASN A 680 -9.00 24.70 9.71
N ASP A 681 -9.37 25.02 8.47
CA ASP A 681 -10.55 24.42 7.81
C ASP A 681 -10.56 22.90 7.81
N MET A 682 -9.43 22.26 7.48
CA MET A 682 -9.34 20.81 7.41
C MET A 682 -9.37 20.16 8.79
N GLN A 683 -8.88 20.84 9.83
CA GLN A 683 -9.00 20.41 11.22
C GLN A 683 -10.46 20.46 11.68
N MET A 684 -11.21 21.52 11.36
CA MET A 684 -12.64 21.60 11.63
C MET A 684 -13.43 20.53 10.86
N ALA A 685 -13.14 20.38 9.55
CA ALA A 685 -13.77 19.36 8.72
C ALA A 685 -13.47 17.93 9.22
N SER A 686 -12.24 17.66 9.65
CA SER A 686 -11.83 16.38 10.22
C SER A 686 -12.51 16.09 11.56
N GLU A 687 -12.67 17.12 12.40
CA GLU A 687 -13.40 17.03 13.68
C GLU A 687 -14.88 16.68 13.45
N CYS A 688 -15.56 17.41 12.56
CA CYS A 688 -16.96 17.12 12.20
C CYS A 688 -17.11 15.71 11.60
N ALA A 689 -16.19 15.31 10.71
CA ALA A 689 -16.24 13.99 10.09
C ALA A 689 -16.03 12.86 11.09
N ASP A 690 -15.15 13.02 12.08
CA ASP A 690 -14.96 12.04 13.16
C ASP A 690 -16.25 11.86 14.00
N HIS A 691 -16.91 12.97 14.36
CA HIS A 691 -18.14 12.93 15.15
C HIS A 691 -19.27 12.27 14.37
N PHE A 692 -19.38 12.60 13.08
CA PHE A 692 -20.29 11.94 12.16
C PHE A 692 -20.03 10.43 12.15
N LEU A 693 -18.80 9.99 11.85
CA LEU A 693 -18.45 8.57 11.78
C LEU A 693 -18.73 7.81 13.09
N ALA A 694 -18.38 8.41 14.23
CA ALA A 694 -18.56 7.77 15.53
C ALA A 694 -20.04 7.61 15.91
N GLY A 695 -20.91 8.55 15.52
CA GLY A 695 -22.32 8.56 15.88
C GLY A 695 -23.22 7.66 15.03
N ILE A 696 -22.73 7.09 13.93
CA ILE A 696 -23.50 6.13 13.11
C ILE A 696 -23.40 4.73 13.72
N ASP A 697 -22.28 4.02 13.46
CA ASP A 697 -22.11 2.59 13.73
C ASP A 697 -22.42 2.23 15.20
N THR A 698 -21.96 3.05 16.15
CA THR A 698 -22.03 2.66 17.57
C THR A 698 -23.45 2.66 18.15
N THR A 699 -24.28 3.64 17.77
CA THR A 699 -25.66 3.76 18.26
C THR A 699 -26.56 2.78 17.54
N SER A 700 -26.40 2.62 16.21
CA SER A 700 -27.18 1.67 15.41
C SER A 700 -26.92 0.22 15.83
N ASP A 701 -25.66 -0.17 16.04
CA ASP A 701 -25.31 -1.51 16.50
C ASP A 701 -25.86 -1.80 17.90
N SER A 702 -25.80 -0.83 18.81
CA SER A 702 -26.37 -0.96 20.16
C SER A 702 -27.89 -1.18 20.12
N LEU A 703 -28.59 -0.38 19.32
CA LEU A 703 -30.04 -0.53 19.11
C LEU A 703 -30.38 -1.87 18.47
N MET A 704 -29.57 -2.31 17.49
CA MET A 704 -29.80 -3.59 16.81
C MET A 704 -29.72 -4.75 17.79
N PHE A 705 -28.66 -4.81 18.60
CA PHE A 705 -28.54 -5.86 19.62
C PHE A 705 -29.57 -5.74 20.73
N LEU A 706 -30.02 -4.52 21.08
CA LEU A 706 -31.10 -4.32 22.06
C LEU A 706 -32.39 -4.94 21.55
N ILE A 707 -32.77 -4.63 20.31
CA ILE A 707 -34.00 -5.14 19.70
C ILE A 707 -33.91 -6.65 19.49
N TRP A 708 -32.80 -7.12 18.92
CA TRP A 708 -32.58 -8.55 18.70
C TRP A 708 -32.63 -9.33 20.01
N ALA A 709 -31.91 -8.89 21.06
CA ALA A 709 -31.88 -9.59 22.34
C ALA A 709 -33.28 -9.66 22.98
N LEU A 710 -34.05 -8.57 22.97
CA LEU A 710 -35.42 -8.57 23.48
C LEU A 710 -36.39 -9.40 22.64
N SER A 711 -36.09 -9.62 21.36
CA SER A 711 -36.92 -10.40 20.43
C SER A 711 -36.70 -11.90 20.53
N LEU A 712 -35.68 -12.35 21.28
CA LEU A 712 -35.43 -13.77 21.52
C LEU A 712 -36.54 -14.37 22.42
N PRO A 713 -37.02 -15.60 22.14
CA PRO A 713 -38.12 -16.21 22.90
C PRO A 713 -37.89 -16.25 24.42
N GLY A 714 -36.66 -16.52 24.87
CA GLY A 714 -36.32 -16.57 26.30
C GLY A 714 -36.36 -15.21 27.03
N ASN A 715 -36.45 -14.11 26.28
CA ASN A 715 -36.36 -12.74 26.79
C ASN A 715 -37.71 -11.99 26.74
N GLU A 716 -38.80 -12.65 26.34
CA GLU A 716 -40.14 -12.06 26.27
C GLU A 716 -40.55 -11.38 27.60
N LYS A 717 -40.26 -12.02 28.73
CA LYS A 717 -40.50 -11.46 30.08
C LYS A 717 -39.84 -10.10 30.30
N PHE A 718 -38.66 -9.89 29.72
CA PHE A 718 -37.93 -8.63 29.84
C PHE A 718 -38.53 -7.57 28.91
N GLN A 719 -39.01 -7.98 27.74
CA GLN A 719 -39.73 -7.11 26.81
C GLN A 719 -41.05 -6.62 27.43
N GLU A 720 -41.81 -7.50 28.08
CA GLU A 720 -43.08 -7.12 28.72
C GLU A 720 -42.83 -6.19 29.91
N LYS A 721 -41.86 -6.49 30.78
CA LYS A 721 -41.50 -5.59 31.90
C LYS A 721 -41.04 -4.21 31.43
N LEU A 722 -40.32 -4.14 30.30
CA LEU A 722 -39.96 -2.86 29.67
C LEU A 722 -41.20 -2.13 29.18
N ARG A 723 -42.11 -2.84 28.52
CA ARG A 723 -43.38 -2.27 28.07
C ARG A 723 -44.20 -1.73 29.25
N GLU A 724 -44.34 -2.49 30.32
CA GLU A 724 -45.05 -2.07 31.54
C GLU A 724 -44.52 -0.72 32.07
N GLU A 725 -43.20 -0.58 32.21
CA GLU A 725 -42.57 0.68 32.64
C GLU A 725 -42.84 1.82 31.66
N VAL A 726 -42.68 1.60 30.36
CA VAL A 726 -42.86 2.65 29.35
C VAL A 726 -44.34 3.05 29.21
N MET A 727 -45.27 2.13 29.48
CA MET A 727 -46.70 2.42 29.48
C MET A 727 -47.13 3.33 30.63
N THR A 728 -46.37 3.42 31.73
CA THR A 728 -46.66 4.36 32.84
C THR A 728 -46.43 5.81 32.46
N ILE A 729 -45.71 6.08 31.36
CA ILE A 729 -45.53 7.45 30.85
C ILE A 729 -46.88 7.95 30.33
N SER A 730 -47.33 9.09 30.87
CA SER A 730 -48.61 9.70 30.57
C SER A 730 -48.50 11.23 30.61
N GLY A 731 -49.57 11.93 30.21
CA GLY A 731 -49.67 13.39 30.33
C GLY A 731 -48.56 14.16 29.60
N ASP A 732 -47.88 15.05 30.33
CA ASP A 732 -46.80 15.90 29.84
C ASP A 732 -45.52 15.14 29.47
N GLY A 733 -45.40 13.88 29.90
CA GLY A 733 -44.34 12.96 29.50
C GLY A 733 -44.44 12.48 28.04
N LEU A 734 -45.57 12.73 27.37
CA LEU A 734 -45.76 12.40 25.96
C LEU A 734 -45.62 13.66 25.07
N ASN A 735 -45.15 13.45 23.84
CA ASN A 735 -45.13 14.49 22.82
C ASN A 735 -46.43 14.48 21.99
N GLN A 736 -46.50 15.38 21.00
CA GLN A 736 -47.67 15.57 20.14
C GLN A 736 -48.08 14.33 19.32
N TRP A 737 -47.22 13.32 19.21
CA TRP A 737 -47.50 12.05 18.52
C TRP A 737 -47.90 10.93 19.50
N GLY A 738 -48.07 11.23 20.79
CA GLY A 738 -48.35 10.23 21.83
C GLY A 738 -47.12 9.37 22.20
N ASN A 739 -45.92 9.79 21.80
CA ASN A 739 -44.67 9.07 22.09
C ASN A 739 -43.97 9.67 23.32
N PRO A 740 -43.21 8.88 24.10
CA PRO A 740 -42.40 9.38 25.20
C PRO A 740 -41.44 10.50 24.78
N ARG A 741 -41.40 11.58 25.57
CA ARG A 741 -40.38 12.64 25.44
C ARG A 741 -39.01 12.14 25.89
N ALA A 742 -37.95 12.82 25.48
CA ALA A 742 -36.58 12.48 25.90
C ALA A 742 -36.43 12.42 27.42
N GLU A 743 -36.93 13.42 28.16
CA GLU A 743 -36.84 13.48 29.62
C GLU A 743 -37.67 12.40 30.32
N ALA A 744 -38.78 11.98 29.73
CA ALA A 744 -39.57 10.87 30.26
C ALA A 744 -38.84 9.53 30.04
N SER A 745 -38.30 9.33 28.83
CA SER A 745 -37.57 8.11 28.45
C SER A 745 -36.29 7.90 29.26
N ASP A 746 -35.53 8.97 29.54
CA ASP A 746 -34.30 8.91 30.36
C ASP A 746 -34.58 8.53 31.83
N ARG A 747 -35.79 8.78 32.34
CA ARG A 747 -36.20 8.44 33.71
C ARG A 747 -36.66 6.97 33.87
N CYS A 748 -36.89 6.25 32.77
CA CYS A 748 -37.22 4.83 32.79
C CYS A 748 -36.03 4.01 33.29
N THR A 749 -36.13 3.52 34.53
CA THR A 749 -35.01 2.87 35.22
C THR A 749 -34.72 1.49 34.63
N TYR A 750 -35.77 0.73 34.31
CA TYR A 750 -35.64 -0.58 33.70
C TYR A 750 -35.21 -0.50 32.22
N LEU A 751 -35.68 0.49 31.46
CA LEU A 751 -35.14 0.78 30.12
C LEU A 751 -33.62 1.05 30.14
N ASN A 752 -33.15 1.86 31.08
CA ASN A 752 -31.72 2.09 31.26
C ASN A 752 -30.98 0.79 31.60
N ALA A 753 -31.56 -0.08 32.44
CA ALA A 753 -31.01 -1.39 32.75
C ALA A 753 -30.94 -2.33 31.52
N VAL A 754 -31.95 -2.30 30.64
CA VAL A 754 -31.98 -3.04 29.37
C VAL A 754 -30.89 -2.57 28.42
N ILE A 755 -30.76 -1.25 28.22
CA ILE A 755 -29.69 -0.68 27.39
C ILE A 755 -28.32 -1.06 27.94
N LYS A 756 -28.14 -0.96 29.27
CA LYS A 756 -26.89 -1.28 29.92
C LYS A 756 -26.52 -2.75 29.81
N GLU A 757 -27.48 -3.66 29.97
CA GLU A 757 -27.26 -5.10 29.78
C GLU A 757 -26.95 -5.43 28.32
N THR A 758 -27.59 -4.73 27.38
CA THR A 758 -27.27 -4.84 25.96
C THR A 758 -25.82 -4.47 25.70
N ILE A 759 -25.37 -3.28 26.14
CA ILE A 759 -23.99 -2.83 25.93
C ILE A 759 -22.98 -3.70 26.69
N ARG A 760 -23.38 -4.26 27.84
CA ARG A 760 -22.54 -5.21 28.58
C ARG A 760 -22.20 -6.42 27.72
N LEU A 761 -23.23 -7.06 27.16
CA LEU A 761 -23.05 -8.26 26.33
C LEU A 761 -22.52 -7.94 24.94
N TYR A 762 -23.01 -6.87 24.33
CA TYR A 762 -22.87 -6.54 22.92
C TYR A 762 -22.29 -5.14 22.71
N ALA A 763 -21.15 -4.86 23.36
CA ALA A 763 -20.45 -3.60 23.20
C ALA A 763 -20.08 -3.37 21.71
N PRO A 764 -20.50 -2.25 21.08
CA PRO A 764 -20.20 -1.96 19.67
C PRO A 764 -18.70 -1.86 19.36
N LEU A 765 -17.90 -1.48 20.37
CA LEU A 765 -16.43 -1.44 20.31
C LEU A 765 -15.85 -2.44 21.32
N PRO A 766 -15.90 -3.75 21.03
CA PRO A 766 -15.56 -4.79 22.01
C PRO A 766 -14.05 -4.94 22.23
N SER A 767 -13.22 -4.58 21.24
CA SER A 767 -11.79 -4.85 21.25
C SER A 767 -10.99 -3.93 22.18
N THR A 768 -9.70 -4.26 22.38
CA THR A 768 -8.76 -3.50 23.20
C THR A 768 -8.72 -2.00 22.83
N GLU A 769 -8.68 -1.11 23.82
CA GLU A 769 -8.38 0.32 23.63
C GLU A 769 -6.89 0.63 23.91
N PRO A 770 -5.96 0.47 22.96
CA PRO A 770 -4.53 0.53 23.24
C PRO A 770 -4.06 1.91 23.69
N ARG A 771 -3.27 1.96 24.76
CA ARG A 771 -2.64 3.17 25.28
C ARG A 771 -1.14 2.97 25.46
N SER A 772 -0.39 4.06 25.53
CA SER A 772 1.03 4.04 25.87
C SER A 772 1.43 5.34 26.57
N VAL A 773 2.54 5.30 27.28
CA VAL A 773 3.18 6.47 27.90
C VAL A 773 4.69 6.30 27.78
N GLU A 774 5.43 7.39 27.62
CA GLU A 774 6.88 7.35 27.36
C GLU A 774 7.72 6.91 28.55
N THR A 775 7.15 6.95 29.77
CA THR A 775 7.84 6.67 31.03
C THR A 775 7.42 5.32 31.61
N ASP A 776 8.35 4.63 32.28
CA ASP A 776 8.05 3.41 33.02
C ASP A 776 6.91 3.65 34.03
N SER A 777 6.03 2.66 34.16
CA SER A 777 4.84 2.74 35.00
C SER A 777 4.59 1.42 35.70
N VAL A 778 4.12 1.46 36.94
CA VAL A 778 3.70 0.25 37.67
C VAL A 778 2.19 0.09 37.52
N ILE A 779 1.74 -1.06 37.01
CA ILE A 779 0.32 -1.38 36.83
C ILE A 779 0.08 -2.78 37.40
N ASP A 780 -0.83 -2.90 38.36
CA ASP A 780 -1.13 -4.17 39.05
C ASP A 780 0.12 -4.88 39.60
N GLY A 781 1.09 -4.11 40.10
CA GLY A 781 2.35 -4.63 40.65
C GLY A 781 3.42 -4.98 39.60
N TYR A 782 3.12 -4.88 38.30
CA TYR A 782 4.07 -5.11 37.23
C TYR A 782 4.72 -3.80 36.77
N THR A 783 6.05 -3.78 36.67
CA THR A 783 6.78 -2.69 36.03
C THR A 783 6.63 -2.80 34.52
N ILE A 784 5.95 -1.83 33.93
CA ILE A 784 5.71 -1.72 32.50
C ILE A 784 6.64 -0.64 31.93
N PRO A 785 7.58 -1.00 31.04
CA PRO A 785 8.50 -0.05 30.43
C PRO A 785 7.78 1.01 29.60
N GLY A 786 8.39 2.18 29.51
CA GLY A 786 7.96 3.26 28.61
C GLY A 786 7.76 2.76 27.18
N ASN A 787 6.74 3.31 26.51
CA ASN A 787 6.32 2.96 25.15
C ASN A 787 5.79 1.52 24.97
N THR A 788 5.58 0.76 26.05
CA THR A 788 4.79 -0.48 25.99
C THR A 788 3.33 -0.16 25.70
N VAL A 789 2.71 -0.90 24.79
CA VAL A 789 1.26 -0.79 24.56
C VAL A 789 0.54 -1.53 25.68
N VAL A 790 -0.31 -0.83 26.42
CA VAL A 790 -1.19 -1.41 27.43
C VAL A 790 -2.63 -1.24 26.99
N GLY A 791 -3.50 -2.18 27.33
CA GLY A 791 -4.90 -1.98 27.03
C GLY A 791 -5.85 -2.91 27.75
N MET A 792 -7.11 -2.52 27.74
CA MET A 792 -8.24 -3.29 28.27
C MET A 792 -9.33 -3.36 27.21
N SER A 793 -10.20 -4.36 27.33
CA SER A 793 -11.34 -4.57 26.44
C SER A 793 -12.63 -4.53 27.26
N PRO A 794 -13.65 -3.74 26.85
CA PRO A 794 -14.94 -3.74 27.53
C PRO A 794 -15.59 -5.11 27.48
N TRP A 795 -15.48 -5.82 26.35
CA TRP A 795 -16.05 -7.15 26.18
C TRP A 795 -15.47 -8.19 27.15
N VAL A 796 -14.14 -8.19 27.33
CA VAL A 796 -13.43 -9.07 28.27
C VAL A 796 -13.88 -8.75 29.70
N MET A 797 -13.89 -7.47 30.06
CA MET A 797 -14.21 -7.03 31.41
C MET A 797 -15.66 -7.31 31.79
N HIS A 798 -16.59 -7.10 30.86
CA HIS A 798 -18.02 -7.37 31.02
C HIS A 798 -18.38 -8.86 31.10
N ARG A 799 -17.42 -9.76 30.85
CA ARG A 799 -17.57 -11.22 30.95
C ARG A 799 -16.79 -11.84 32.10
N ASN A 800 -16.32 -11.01 33.04
CA ASN A 800 -15.72 -11.50 34.27
C ASN A 800 -16.80 -12.20 35.14
N ALA A 801 -16.72 -13.52 35.27
CA ALA A 801 -17.67 -14.33 36.02
C ALA A 801 -17.62 -14.07 37.53
N ASP A 802 -16.51 -13.55 38.05
CA ASP A 802 -16.37 -13.18 39.47
C ASP A 802 -17.22 -11.95 39.83
N VAL A 803 -17.61 -11.17 38.81
CA VAL A 803 -18.37 -9.92 38.95
C VAL A 803 -19.79 -10.11 38.41
N PHE A 804 -19.90 -10.60 37.18
CA PHE A 804 -21.17 -10.79 36.49
C PHE A 804 -21.58 -12.26 36.57
N LYS A 805 -22.48 -12.59 37.50
CA LYS A 805 -23.13 -13.92 37.58
C LYS A 805 -23.80 -14.24 36.24
N ASP A 806 -23.55 -15.44 35.74
CA ASP A 806 -23.97 -15.90 34.40
C ASP A 806 -23.66 -14.86 33.31
N PRO A 807 -22.36 -14.58 33.05
CA PRO A 807 -21.94 -13.41 32.27
C PRO A 807 -22.39 -13.45 30.82
N LEU A 808 -22.82 -14.60 30.30
CA LEU A 808 -23.31 -14.75 28.93
C LEU A 808 -24.84 -14.65 28.83
N VAL A 809 -25.54 -14.59 29.95
CA VAL A 809 -27.01 -14.49 29.97
C VAL A 809 -27.43 -13.02 29.96
N PHE A 810 -28.32 -12.68 29.02
CA PHE A 810 -28.99 -11.37 28.98
C PHE A 810 -29.97 -11.29 30.14
N ASN A 811 -29.66 -10.46 31.13
CA ASN A 811 -30.51 -10.24 32.29
C ASN A 811 -30.45 -8.78 32.76
N PRO A 812 -31.41 -7.93 32.36
CA PRO A 812 -31.48 -6.54 32.81
C PRO A 812 -31.67 -6.37 34.32
N ASP A 813 -32.32 -7.32 35.00
CA ASP A 813 -32.62 -7.20 36.44
C ASP A 813 -31.36 -7.12 37.32
N ARG A 814 -30.21 -7.59 36.82
CA ARG A 814 -28.93 -7.49 37.55
C ARG A 814 -28.56 -6.05 37.92
N TRP A 815 -29.06 -5.08 37.16
CA TRP A 815 -28.78 -3.65 37.39
C TRP A 815 -29.69 -2.98 38.42
N LEU A 816 -30.71 -3.69 38.93
CA LEU A 816 -31.68 -3.17 39.89
C LEU A 816 -31.54 -3.75 41.30
N GLY A 817 -30.68 -4.76 41.48
CA GLY A 817 -30.47 -5.44 42.76
C GLY A 817 -29.44 -4.77 43.68
N PRO A 818 -29.19 -5.34 44.87
CA PRO A 818 -28.21 -4.82 45.84
C PRO A 818 -26.77 -4.80 45.31
N ASP A 819 -26.44 -5.72 44.39
CA ASP A 819 -25.11 -5.82 43.77
C ASP A 819 -24.88 -4.72 42.70
N ALA A 820 -25.92 -3.94 42.32
CA ALA A 820 -25.86 -3.01 41.22
C ALA A 820 -24.72 -1.99 41.36
N ALA A 821 -24.42 -1.51 42.57
CA ALA A 821 -23.34 -0.57 42.82
C ALA A 821 -21.96 -1.15 42.43
N GLU A 822 -21.71 -2.42 42.72
CA GLU A 822 -20.47 -3.09 42.32
C GLU A 822 -20.44 -3.31 40.80
N LEU A 823 -21.52 -3.82 40.21
CA LEU A 823 -21.60 -4.01 38.76
C LEU A 823 -21.38 -2.70 37.99
N ASN A 824 -21.86 -1.57 38.52
CA ASN A 824 -21.64 -0.24 37.97
C ASN A 824 -20.16 0.13 37.88
N ARG A 825 -19.32 -0.30 38.83
CA ARG A 825 -17.87 -0.01 38.81
C ARG A 825 -17.15 -0.74 37.68
N TRP A 826 -17.68 -1.89 37.26
CA TRP A 826 -17.15 -2.72 36.18
C TRP A 826 -17.79 -2.46 34.82
N PHE A 827 -18.84 -1.64 34.77
CA PHE A 827 -19.44 -1.24 33.50
C PHE A 827 -18.58 -0.18 32.80
N TRP A 828 -18.12 -0.49 31.60
CA TRP A 828 -17.20 0.32 30.82
C TRP A 828 -17.56 0.32 29.32
N GLY A 829 -18.85 0.45 29.02
CA GLY A 829 -19.35 0.53 27.64
C GLY A 829 -18.98 1.81 26.89
N PHE A 830 -18.65 2.88 27.61
CA PHE A 830 -18.35 4.21 27.05
C PHE A 830 -16.92 4.68 27.36
N SER A 831 -16.02 3.76 27.68
CA SER A 831 -14.68 4.04 28.22
C SER A 831 -14.74 4.86 29.52
N SER A 832 -13.64 5.49 29.94
CA SER A 832 -13.58 6.29 31.17
C SER A 832 -12.52 7.40 31.13
N GLY A 833 -12.53 8.27 32.16
CA GLY A 833 -11.53 9.31 32.36
C GLY A 833 -11.54 10.40 31.29
N GLY A 834 -10.39 11.06 31.08
CA GLY A 834 -10.28 12.18 30.14
C GLY A 834 -10.62 11.83 28.69
N ARG A 835 -10.64 10.53 28.35
CA ARG A 835 -10.84 9.98 26.99
C ARG A 835 -12.17 9.23 26.84
N MET A 836 -13.04 9.30 27.84
CA MET A 836 -14.41 8.74 27.77
C MET A 836 -15.18 9.29 26.57
N CYS A 837 -16.13 8.50 26.06
CA CYS A 837 -16.98 8.86 24.94
C CYS A 837 -17.64 10.22 25.17
N ILE A 838 -17.43 11.17 24.25
CA ILE A 838 -18.05 12.49 24.32
C ILE A 838 -19.55 12.41 23.96
N GLY A 839 -19.91 11.53 23.02
CA GLY A 839 -21.27 11.36 22.52
C GLY A 839 -22.20 10.52 23.41
N MET A 840 -21.76 10.11 24.61
CA MET A 840 -22.51 9.18 25.48
C MET A 840 -23.95 9.66 25.73
N HIS A 841 -24.15 10.94 26.06
CA HIS A 841 -25.50 11.44 26.36
C HIS A 841 -26.39 11.52 25.13
N LEU A 842 -25.85 11.91 23.97
CA LEU A 842 -26.61 11.90 22.72
C LEU A 842 -27.04 10.47 22.36
N ALA A 843 -26.11 9.51 22.42
CA ALA A 843 -26.40 8.10 22.16
C ALA A 843 -27.46 7.54 23.13
N MET A 844 -27.39 7.88 24.43
CA MET A 844 -28.41 7.47 25.41
C MET A 844 -29.79 8.07 25.10
N VAL A 845 -29.87 9.34 24.67
CA VAL A 845 -31.14 9.95 24.26
C VAL A 845 -31.71 9.24 23.04
N GLU A 846 -30.89 8.98 22.01
CA GLU A 846 -31.30 8.21 20.82
C GLU A 846 -31.82 6.82 21.19
N MET A 847 -31.07 6.08 22.01
CA MET A 847 -31.44 4.72 22.42
C MET A 847 -32.70 4.68 23.27
N THR A 848 -32.81 5.54 24.29
CA THR A 848 -33.95 5.55 25.21
C THR A 848 -35.22 5.99 24.51
N VAL A 849 -35.18 7.07 23.71
CA VAL A 849 -36.36 7.58 23.01
C VAL A 849 -36.86 6.58 21.98
N LEU A 850 -35.98 5.98 21.18
CA LEU A 850 -36.41 4.99 20.18
C LEU A 850 -36.98 3.74 20.84
N ALA A 851 -36.28 3.16 21.81
CA ALA A 851 -36.74 1.95 22.49
C ALA A 851 -38.05 2.17 23.24
N ALA A 852 -38.19 3.28 23.98
CA ALA A 852 -39.44 3.62 24.66
C ALA A 852 -40.59 3.80 23.64
N THR A 853 -40.37 4.59 22.60
CA THR A 853 -41.38 4.83 21.56
C THR A 853 -41.84 3.54 20.88
N MET A 854 -40.89 2.65 20.59
CA MET A 854 -41.14 1.39 19.91
C MET A 854 -41.85 0.36 20.80
N TYR A 855 -41.34 0.06 22.00
CA TYR A 855 -41.94 -0.95 22.89
C TYR A 855 -43.26 -0.50 23.55
N ARG A 856 -43.57 0.80 23.48
CA ARG A 856 -44.92 1.30 23.77
C ARG A 856 -45.96 0.85 22.71
N GLN A 857 -45.55 0.61 21.46
CA GLN A 857 -46.47 0.34 20.34
C GLN A 857 -46.35 -1.06 19.76
N PHE A 858 -45.18 -1.69 19.88
CA PHE A 858 -44.86 -2.95 19.23
C PHE A 858 -44.40 -4.01 20.23
N ARG A 859 -44.73 -5.24 19.89
CA ARG A 859 -44.03 -6.44 20.34
C ARG A 859 -43.08 -6.89 19.23
N THR A 860 -41.86 -7.30 19.57
CA THR A 860 -40.86 -7.76 18.61
C THR A 860 -40.52 -9.23 18.80
N THR A 861 -40.31 -9.92 17.69
CA THR A 861 -39.92 -11.33 17.62
C THR A 861 -38.92 -11.54 16.49
N ILE A 862 -38.04 -12.54 16.59
CA ILE A 862 -37.17 -12.91 15.47
C ILE A 862 -38.03 -13.27 14.25
N ALA A 863 -37.62 -12.80 13.06
CA ALA A 863 -38.34 -13.12 11.84
C ALA A 863 -38.28 -14.64 11.54
N PRO A 864 -39.31 -15.21 10.89
CA PRO A 864 -39.32 -16.63 10.53
C PRO A 864 -38.07 -17.03 9.73
N GLY A 865 -37.42 -18.13 10.13
CA GLY A 865 -36.22 -18.67 9.48
C GLY A 865 -34.89 -18.09 9.98
N PHE A 866 -34.93 -17.17 10.96
CA PHE A 866 -33.74 -16.55 11.58
C PHE A 866 -33.58 -16.91 13.06
N GLU A 867 -34.41 -17.81 13.59
CA GLU A 867 -34.48 -18.13 15.03
C GLU A 867 -33.18 -18.72 15.60
N ASP A 868 -32.40 -19.41 14.75
CA ASP A 868 -31.10 -20.00 15.10
C ASP A 868 -29.90 -19.15 14.63
N THR A 869 -30.15 -17.88 14.28
CA THR A 869 -29.15 -16.97 13.70
C THR A 869 -28.91 -15.76 14.60
N THR A 870 -27.63 -15.50 14.93
CA THR A 870 -27.20 -14.23 15.56
C THR A 870 -26.82 -13.21 14.49
N PRO A 871 -27.16 -11.92 14.66
CA PRO A 871 -26.53 -10.86 13.89
C PRO A 871 -25.07 -10.71 14.30
N ALA A 872 -24.25 -10.24 13.36
CA ALA A 872 -22.86 -9.89 13.56
C ALA A 872 -22.56 -8.46 13.10
N ILE A 873 -21.72 -7.78 13.88
CA ILE A 873 -21.17 -6.46 13.55
C ILE A 873 -19.67 -6.60 13.29
N THR A 874 -19.14 -5.84 12.34
CA THR A 874 -17.69 -5.76 12.14
C THR A 874 -17.13 -4.53 12.83
N ALA A 875 -16.54 -4.76 14.01
CA ALA A 875 -15.86 -3.76 14.81
C ALA A 875 -14.36 -3.74 14.45
N ARG A 876 -14.01 -2.96 13.42
CA ARG A 876 -12.63 -2.76 12.94
C ARG A 876 -12.01 -4.05 12.37
N VAL A 877 -11.24 -4.78 13.18
CA VAL A 877 -10.55 -6.04 12.81
C VAL A 877 -11.28 -7.27 13.35
N GLU A 878 -12.40 -7.09 14.03
CA GLU A 878 -13.15 -8.17 14.68
C GLU A 878 -14.56 -8.24 14.15
N THR A 879 -15.12 -9.45 14.11
CA THR A 879 -16.53 -9.69 13.84
C THR A 879 -17.18 -10.23 15.10
N PHE A 880 -18.05 -9.41 15.67
CA PHE A 880 -18.64 -9.64 16.98
C PHE A 880 -20.08 -10.16 16.84
N TYR A 881 -20.38 -11.25 17.54
CA TYR A 881 -21.67 -11.95 17.52
C TYR A 881 -21.84 -12.84 18.77
N ASP A 882 -23.05 -13.34 19.01
CA ASP A 882 -23.35 -14.27 20.11
C ASP A 882 -23.02 -15.73 19.74
N GLU A 883 -21.99 -16.29 20.37
CA GLU A 883 -21.50 -17.65 20.08
C GLU A 883 -22.46 -18.78 20.52
N ARG A 884 -23.56 -18.46 21.20
CA ARG A 884 -24.57 -19.45 21.57
C ARG A 884 -25.41 -19.90 20.38
N PHE A 885 -25.35 -19.18 19.25
CA PHE A 885 -26.12 -19.46 18.05
C PHE A 885 -25.27 -20.19 17.01
N PRO A 886 -25.83 -21.21 16.32
CA PRO A 886 -25.10 -21.99 15.33
C PRO A 886 -24.87 -21.24 14.01
N LYS A 887 -25.73 -20.27 13.67
CA LYS A 887 -25.60 -19.46 12.44
C LYS A 887 -25.32 -18.00 12.77
N VAL A 888 -24.55 -17.36 11.90
CA VAL A 888 -24.16 -15.96 12.03
C VAL A 888 -24.42 -15.24 10.71
N GLN A 889 -25.04 -14.05 10.76
CA GLN A 889 -25.16 -13.18 9.60
C GLN A 889 -24.56 -11.80 9.90
N GLU A 890 -23.55 -11.42 9.13
CA GLU A 890 -22.91 -10.11 9.21
C GLU A 890 -23.76 -9.07 8.48
N SER A 891 -23.97 -7.91 9.12
CA SER A 891 -24.74 -6.81 8.54
C SER A 891 -26.18 -7.15 8.14
N THR A 892 -26.80 -8.10 8.85
CA THR A 892 -28.21 -8.47 8.63
C THR A 892 -28.86 -8.93 9.94
N CYS A 893 -30.04 -8.39 10.23
CA CYS A 893 -30.87 -8.77 11.36
C CYS A 893 -32.35 -8.56 11.02
N LEU A 894 -33.11 -9.64 10.85
CA LEU A 894 -34.53 -9.56 10.49
C LEU A 894 -35.43 -9.74 11.72
N ILE A 895 -36.25 -8.73 11.99
CA ILE A 895 -37.17 -8.69 13.14
C ILE A 895 -38.58 -8.46 12.65
N LYS A 896 -39.54 -9.22 13.19
CA LYS A 896 -40.97 -9.03 12.99
C LYS A 896 -41.52 -8.13 14.10
N PHE A 897 -42.23 -7.09 13.69
CA PHE A 897 -42.90 -6.15 14.58
C PHE A 897 -44.40 -6.41 14.56
N THR A 898 -44.99 -6.66 15.73
CA THR A 898 -46.43 -6.85 15.90
C THR A 898 -46.99 -5.64 16.63
N LYS A 899 -47.80 -4.84 15.93
CA LYS A 899 -48.47 -3.67 16.54
C LYS A 899 -49.46 -4.14 17.60
N LEU A 900 -49.33 -3.62 18.80
CA LEU A 900 -50.18 -3.95 19.92
C LEU A 900 -51.41 -3.01 19.90
N LYS A 901 -52.59 -3.56 20.21
CA LYS A 901 -53.79 -2.73 20.36
C LYS A 901 -53.59 -1.80 21.55
N SER A 902 -53.86 -0.52 21.34
CA SER A 902 -53.72 0.57 22.32
C SER A 902 -54.61 0.37 23.53
#